data_AF-A0A369LWK7-F1
#
_entry.id   AF-A0A369LWK7-F1
#
_cell.length_a   1.000
_cell.length_b   1.000
_cell.length_c   1.000
_cell.angle_alpha   90.00
_cell.angle_beta   90.00
_cell.angle_gamma   90.00
#
_symmetry.space_group_name_H-M   'P 1'
#
loop_
_entity.id
_entity.type
_entity.pdbx_description
1 polymer ?
#
loop_
_entity_poly.entity_id
_entity_poly.type
_entity_poly.pdbx_seq_one_letter_code
_entity_poly.pdbx_strand_id
1 'polypeptide(L)'
;MGEVPQMRSGAPDGRLASTSGGGAVSERPDAKPNSLVDVLLQELESCRSDDRDSMAQIIQTIVVVVAAVAIVFSVAVEQTENRGMMLLCFALTLALFSAAFLLILSKGMVSSLRYHYMVELERRLAEELGPDVEYLGWSQVSSPIVTLNIGHIETKYTAMHFASIVLAVVAAGATCLMFVSAFYFMSNGVPSSWLFLVTVAALPPVIVFFVYSSYKGTSTTSEMYELSKKKALRKYQEADQSAEQDDSSRKKISSRLPGLLLYLLYPRPQDLMKVLFVVAGALVGMQISSLAGSASSSMTPLDWVILLAVVDLLGYQARYQWNDIRGYVEDSRNPKHKDRGRLAVFRDEMGSAPIAASAGVLVYRLLLAVAIILCVSDIRAVVLAVALAAIFVLALLYEALRKREAPSPVILLVVSLGYPLRMSAGFFFAYPQLLEHAFPALVISAALVVLATMLFGIVFVGTTWALEGWAHFVVKGPSDLYGKRHVRWLADMVRKTHGLEDAPEVDEEGEPIDPTLRFPLTKRDSLAHPWNAAMLGSGLLLIAAAWTVAPDRWFVSALCVVGLVLLAFVIAFPGRTKAGSVFGGALTVLSLVAMAFSGFGTEAGLASFEMLIFSAYVLVFAAFRSMSYAMMAKAVKEFADKAKGACEAFLVWFVGKPQADLLAKSRNGGKREEPDSNEAEPAVEEPLASPNHP
;
A
#
# COMPACT_ATOMS: atom_id res chain seq x y z
N MET A 1 -54.52 14.77 57.67
CA MET A 1 -53.17 15.33 57.45
C MET A 1 -52.40 14.34 56.58
N GLY A 2 -52.08 14.54 55.30
CA GLY A 2 -52.61 15.41 54.26
C GLY A 2 -52.66 14.56 52.97
N GLU A 3 -53.69 14.77 52.15
CA GLU A 3 -53.87 14.17 50.82
C GLU A 3 -52.82 14.70 49.82
N VAL A 4 -52.49 13.93 48.78
CA VAL A 4 -52.81 14.21 47.35
C VAL A 4 -52.42 12.98 46.49
N PRO A 5 -53.19 12.61 45.43
CA PRO A 5 -53.14 11.27 44.81
C PRO A 5 -52.82 11.22 43.29
N GLN A 6 -52.86 9.99 42.73
CA GLN A 6 -53.06 9.59 41.31
C GLN A 6 -51.84 9.65 40.35
N MET A 7 -51.63 8.80 39.34
CA MET A 7 -52.37 7.69 38.71
C MET A 7 -51.38 6.94 37.77
N ARG A 8 -51.50 5.61 37.56
CA ARG A 8 -51.14 4.92 36.30
C ARG A 8 -51.73 3.49 36.25
N SER A 9 -52.77 3.32 35.44
CA SER A 9 -53.23 2.07 34.81
C SER A 9 -52.59 1.97 33.41
N GLY A 10 -52.48 0.86 32.70
CA GLY A 10 -52.89 -0.53 32.85
C GLY A 10 -52.67 -1.19 31.48
N ALA A 11 -52.05 -2.37 31.44
CA ALA A 11 -52.04 -3.26 30.26
C ALA A 11 -53.42 -3.95 30.11
N PRO A 12 -53.71 -4.58 28.97
CA PRO A 12 -53.60 -6.05 28.97
C PRO A 12 -53.27 -6.73 27.62
N ASP A 13 -53.02 -8.03 27.78
CA ASP A 13 -52.68 -9.12 26.85
C ASP A 13 -53.61 -9.37 25.64
N GLY A 14 -53.09 -10.15 24.68
CA GLY A 14 -53.92 -10.89 23.72
C GLY A 14 -53.13 -11.70 22.68
N ARG A 15 -52.88 -12.99 22.95
CA ARG A 15 -52.54 -14.01 21.93
C ARG A 15 -53.76 -14.28 21.04
N LEU A 16 -53.55 -14.65 19.77
CA LEU A 16 -54.12 -15.85 19.11
C LEU A 16 -53.67 -16.00 17.65
N ALA A 17 -53.41 -17.24 17.27
CA ALA A 17 -53.04 -17.68 15.94
C ALA A 17 -54.27 -17.87 15.03
N SER A 18 -54.09 -17.74 13.72
CA SER A 18 -54.89 -18.48 12.74
C SER A 18 -54.09 -18.74 11.44
N THR A 19 -53.92 -20.03 11.16
CA THR A 19 -53.58 -20.60 9.86
C THR A 19 -54.83 -20.75 9.01
N SER A 20 -54.76 -20.42 7.71
CA SER A 20 -55.31 -21.19 6.57
C SER A 20 -55.63 -20.29 5.38
N GLY A 21 -55.30 -20.76 4.18
CA GLY A 21 -55.75 -20.12 2.93
C GLY A 21 -54.73 -20.26 1.80
N GLY A 22 -54.66 -21.45 1.20
CA GLY A 22 -53.96 -21.65 -0.06
C GLY A 22 -54.62 -20.84 -1.18
N GLY A 23 -53.78 -20.20 -1.98
CA GLY A 23 -54.16 -19.54 -3.23
C GLY A 23 -53.00 -19.67 -4.20
N ALA A 24 -53.18 -20.51 -5.21
CA ALA A 24 -52.27 -20.66 -6.33
C ALA A 24 -52.07 -19.31 -7.02
N VAL A 25 -50.88 -18.74 -6.92
CA VAL A 25 -50.46 -17.64 -7.78
C VAL A 25 -49.78 -18.26 -8.99
N SER A 26 -50.60 -18.39 -10.04
CA SER A 26 -50.20 -18.51 -11.43
C SER A 26 -48.92 -17.73 -11.69
N GLU A 27 -47.91 -18.45 -12.18
CA GLU A 27 -46.75 -17.91 -12.88
C GLU A 27 -47.20 -16.78 -13.82
N ARG A 28 -46.64 -15.59 -13.61
CA ARG A 28 -46.51 -14.62 -14.70
C ARG A 28 -45.13 -14.86 -15.33
N PRO A 29 -45.06 -15.25 -16.60
CA PRO A 29 -43.84 -15.10 -17.38
C PRO A 29 -43.60 -13.60 -17.61
N ASP A 30 -42.34 -13.24 -17.88
CA ASP A 30 -41.86 -11.90 -18.27
C ASP A 30 -41.39 -10.97 -17.14
N ALA A 31 -40.21 -11.29 -16.58
CA ALA A 31 -39.34 -10.26 -15.99
C ALA A 31 -38.95 -9.26 -17.10
N LYS A 32 -39.51 -8.04 -17.04
CA LYS A 32 -39.14 -6.91 -17.90
C LYS A 32 -37.67 -6.49 -17.65
N PRO A 33 -36.99 -5.92 -18.66
CA PRO A 33 -35.64 -5.39 -18.50
C PRO A 33 -35.62 -4.29 -17.45
N ASN A 34 -34.58 -4.24 -16.61
CA ASN A 34 -34.31 -3.14 -15.68
C ASN A 34 -34.61 -1.81 -16.38
N SER A 35 -35.57 -1.05 -15.90
CA SER A 35 -35.83 0.27 -16.49
C SER A 35 -34.57 1.11 -16.27
N LEU A 36 -34.19 1.94 -17.24
CA LEU A 36 -33.04 2.84 -17.11
C LEU A 36 -33.12 3.67 -15.81
N VAL A 37 -34.35 3.99 -15.39
CA VAL A 37 -34.69 4.60 -14.10
C VAL A 37 -34.20 3.77 -12.91
N ASP A 38 -34.40 2.45 -12.89
CA ASP A 38 -33.94 1.57 -11.80
C ASP A 38 -32.41 1.56 -11.69
N VAL A 39 -31.72 1.56 -12.84
CA VAL A 39 -30.24 1.61 -12.89
C VAL A 39 -29.73 2.96 -12.35
N LEU A 40 -30.36 4.06 -12.76
CA LEU A 40 -30.01 5.40 -12.28
C LEU A 40 -30.25 5.55 -10.77
N LEU A 41 -31.37 5.02 -10.26
CA LEU A 41 -31.68 5.04 -8.82
C LEU A 41 -30.69 4.22 -8.00
N GLN A 42 -30.33 3.02 -8.47
CA GLN A 42 -29.36 2.16 -7.80
C GLN A 42 -27.96 2.81 -7.73
N GLU A 43 -27.53 3.42 -8.84
CA GLU A 43 -26.24 4.13 -8.89
C GLU A 43 -26.24 5.37 -7.99
N LEU A 44 -27.35 6.12 -7.97
CA LEU A 44 -27.51 7.30 -7.12
C LEU A 44 -27.52 6.93 -5.62
N GLU A 45 -28.18 5.84 -5.25
CA GLU A 45 -28.18 5.33 -3.87
C GLU A 45 -26.78 4.88 -3.45
N SER A 46 -26.06 4.18 -4.34
CA SER A 46 -24.68 3.76 -4.10
C SER A 46 -23.76 4.97 -3.89
N CYS A 47 -23.88 6.00 -4.74
CA CYS A 47 -23.11 7.24 -4.59
C CYS A 47 -23.40 7.96 -3.26
N ARG A 48 -24.67 8.02 -2.85
CA ARG A 48 -25.05 8.64 -1.56
C ARG A 48 -24.50 7.85 -0.36
N SER A 49 -24.47 6.52 -0.45
CA SER A 49 -23.87 5.69 0.59
C SER A 49 -22.36 5.92 0.70
N ASP A 50 -21.67 5.94 -0.44
CA ASP A 50 -20.23 6.19 -0.51
C ASP A 50 -19.84 7.57 0.02
N ASP A 51 -20.68 8.59 -0.16
CA ASP A 51 -20.42 9.94 0.35
C ASP A 51 -20.55 10.02 1.89
N ARG A 52 -21.55 9.33 2.47
CA ARG A 52 -21.68 9.18 3.93
C ARG A 52 -20.45 8.48 4.53
N ASP A 53 -20.01 7.40 3.89
CA ASP A 53 -18.82 6.67 4.32
C ASP A 53 -17.54 7.51 4.19
N SER A 54 -17.43 8.31 3.12
CA SER A 54 -16.32 9.25 2.92
C SER A 54 -16.24 10.29 4.04
N MET A 55 -17.38 10.86 4.45
CA MET A 55 -17.43 11.81 5.57
C MET A 55 -17.02 11.17 6.90
N ALA A 56 -17.51 9.97 7.19
CA ALA A 56 -17.11 9.22 8.38
C ALA A 56 -15.59 8.94 8.40
N GLN A 57 -15.01 8.60 7.25
CA GLN A 57 -13.56 8.37 7.11
C GLN A 57 -12.74 9.65 7.34
N ILE A 58 -13.20 10.81 6.86
CA ILE A 58 -12.53 12.09 7.12
C ILE A 58 -12.52 12.40 8.62
N ILE A 59 -13.66 12.25 9.29
CA ILE A 59 -13.78 12.47 10.75
C ILE A 59 -12.86 11.52 11.52
N GLN A 60 -12.86 10.23 11.19
CA GLN A 60 -11.96 9.25 11.81
C GLN A 60 -10.49 9.60 11.61
N THR A 61 -10.12 10.06 10.41
CA THR A 61 -8.74 10.49 10.12
C THR A 61 -8.33 11.66 11.01
N ILE A 62 -9.20 12.66 11.17
CA ILE A 62 -8.94 13.81 12.06
C ILE A 62 -8.76 13.34 13.50
N VAL A 63 -9.66 12.49 14.01
CA VAL A 63 -9.59 11.97 15.39
C VAL A 63 -8.29 11.21 15.63
N VAL A 64 -7.88 10.34 14.70
CA VAL A 64 -6.63 9.56 14.80
C VAL A 64 -5.42 10.48 14.80
N VAL A 65 -5.40 11.50 13.94
CA VAL A 65 -4.28 12.45 13.86
C VAL A 65 -4.19 13.30 15.12
N VAL A 66 -5.31 13.81 15.63
CA VAL A 66 -5.34 14.58 16.89
C VAL A 66 -4.82 13.73 18.05
N ALA A 67 -5.26 12.47 18.15
CA ALA A 67 -4.76 11.55 19.17
C ALA A 67 -3.25 11.29 19.02
N ALA A 68 -2.78 11.05 17.79
CA ALA A 68 -1.37 10.82 17.51
C ALA A 68 -0.51 12.07 17.82
N VAL A 69 -0.96 13.27 17.47
CA VAL A 69 -0.27 14.52 17.78
C VAL A 69 -0.25 14.78 19.28
N ALA A 70 -1.35 14.53 19.99
CA ALA A 70 -1.39 14.66 21.45
C ALA A 70 -0.37 13.73 22.11
N ILE A 71 -0.27 12.47 21.66
CA ILE A 71 0.74 11.52 22.12
C ILE A 71 2.16 12.03 21.83
N VAL A 72 2.44 12.43 20.59
CA VAL A 72 3.77 12.93 20.19
C VAL A 72 4.15 14.16 20.99
N PHE A 73 3.20 15.04 21.28
CA PHE A 73 3.41 16.22 22.11
C PHE A 73 3.67 15.86 23.58
N SER A 74 2.92 14.91 24.15
CA SER A 74 3.20 14.42 25.51
C SER A 74 4.61 13.85 25.64
N VAL A 75 5.05 13.05 24.66
CA VAL A 75 6.44 12.53 24.62
C VAL A 75 7.44 13.67 24.56
N ALA A 76 7.17 14.69 23.74
CA ALA A 76 8.07 15.83 23.59
C ALA A 76 8.22 16.64 24.88
N VAL A 77 7.13 16.80 25.65
CA VAL A 77 7.16 17.51 26.95
C VAL A 77 8.02 16.75 27.97
N GLU A 78 7.98 15.42 27.97
CA GLU A 78 8.80 14.61 28.88
C GLU A 78 10.29 14.54 28.45
N GLN A 79 10.58 14.64 27.16
CA GLN A 79 11.92 14.43 26.60
C GLN A 79 12.63 15.73 26.20
N THR A 80 12.30 16.85 26.85
CA THR A 80 12.84 18.19 26.53
C THR A 80 14.36 18.28 26.54
N GLU A 81 15.04 17.45 27.34
CA GLU A 81 16.51 17.41 27.41
C GLU A 81 17.16 16.59 26.28
N ASN A 82 16.41 15.69 25.61
CA ASN A 82 16.90 14.83 24.54
C ASN A 82 16.67 15.47 23.16
N ARG A 83 17.70 16.12 22.62
CA ARG A 83 17.64 16.84 21.33
C ARG A 83 17.23 15.96 20.16
N GLY A 84 17.69 14.70 20.11
CA GLY A 84 17.35 13.78 19.02
C GLY A 84 15.89 13.38 19.05
N MET A 85 15.36 13.12 20.25
CA MET A 85 13.94 12.81 20.43
C MET A 85 13.05 14.02 20.15
N MET A 86 13.44 15.21 20.60
CA MET A 86 12.73 16.45 20.30
C MET A 86 12.64 16.72 18.79
N LEU A 87 13.74 16.48 18.05
CA LEU A 87 13.75 16.61 16.59
C LEU A 87 12.88 15.54 15.92
N LEU A 88 12.88 14.30 16.44
CA LEU A 88 12.05 13.21 15.95
C LEU A 88 10.56 13.48 16.19
N CYS A 89 10.16 13.88 17.40
CA CYS A 89 8.79 14.25 17.73
C CYS A 89 8.31 15.42 16.86
N PHE A 90 9.16 16.44 16.67
CA PHE A 90 8.87 17.55 15.77
C PHE A 90 8.65 17.10 14.31
N ALA A 91 9.54 16.25 13.79
CA ALA A 91 9.43 15.69 12.44
C ALA A 91 8.20 14.79 12.28
N LEU A 92 7.86 14.00 13.32
CA LEU A 92 6.67 13.15 13.35
C LEU A 92 5.38 13.99 13.37
N THR A 93 5.31 15.05 14.17
CA THR A 93 4.17 15.97 14.17
C THR A 93 3.97 16.61 12.79
N LEU A 94 5.06 17.04 12.14
CA LEU A 94 5.01 17.56 10.76
C LEU A 94 4.54 16.51 9.75
N ALA A 95 5.05 15.28 9.85
CA ALA A 95 4.64 14.18 8.98
C ALA A 95 3.17 13.80 9.18
N LEU A 96 2.69 13.77 10.43
CA LEU A 96 1.30 13.49 10.78
C LEU A 96 0.36 14.55 10.22
N PHE A 97 0.66 15.83 10.40
CA PHE A 97 -0.13 16.91 9.79
C PHE A 97 -0.10 16.84 8.26
N SER A 98 1.08 16.62 7.67
CA SER A 98 1.21 16.52 6.22
C SER A 98 0.40 15.36 5.64
N ALA A 99 0.47 14.18 6.26
CA ALA A 99 -0.33 13.02 5.89
C ALA A 99 -1.83 13.28 6.05
N ALA A 100 -2.24 13.91 7.16
CA ALA A 100 -3.64 14.26 7.41
C ALA A 100 -4.19 15.20 6.34
N PHE A 101 -3.48 16.30 6.06
CA PHE A 101 -3.89 17.27 5.05
C PHE A 101 -3.97 16.64 3.65
N LEU A 102 -2.98 15.83 3.25
CA LEU A 102 -3.00 15.14 1.96
C LEU A 102 -4.14 14.12 1.85
N LEU A 103 -4.44 13.39 2.92
CA LEU A 103 -5.55 12.44 2.96
C LEU A 103 -6.90 13.14 2.87
N ILE A 104 -7.08 14.22 3.65
CA ILE A 104 -8.30 15.04 3.63
C ILE A 104 -8.50 15.65 2.24
N LEU A 105 -7.46 16.20 1.61
CA LEU A 105 -7.51 16.70 0.24
C LEU A 105 -7.90 15.61 -0.76
N SER A 106 -7.27 14.43 -0.67
CA SER A 106 -7.57 13.33 -1.58
C SER A 106 -9.03 12.89 -1.46
N LYS A 107 -9.55 12.79 -0.24
CA LYS A 107 -10.95 12.43 0.02
C LYS A 107 -11.90 13.54 -0.43
N GLY A 108 -11.55 14.80 -0.19
CA GLY A 108 -12.27 15.97 -0.67
C GLY A 108 -12.42 15.97 -2.19
N MET A 109 -11.32 15.78 -2.94
CA MET A 109 -11.35 15.73 -4.41
C MET A 109 -12.25 14.61 -4.96
N VAL A 110 -12.22 13.43 -4.33
CA VAL A 110 -13.10 12.30 -4.71
C VAL A 110 -14.57 12.61 -4.41
N SER A 111 -14.86 13.21 -3.26
CA SER A 111 -16.23 13.66 -2.92
C SER A 111 -16.71 14.74 -3.90
N SER A 112 -15.86 15.68 -4.31
CA SER A 112 -16.21 16.68 -5.34
C SER A 112 -16.48 16.07 -6.72
N LEU A 113 -15.72 15.06 -7.14
CA LEU A 113 -16.00 14.31 -8.38
C LEU A 113 -17.34 13.57 -8.29
N ARG A 114 -17.60 12.92 -7.15
CA ARG A 114 -18.84 12.19 -6.90
C ARG A 114 -20.05 13.14 -6.88
N TYR A 115 -19.90 14.32 -6.31
CA TYR A 115 -20.94 15.35 -6.31
C TYR A 115 -21.39 15.70 -7.75
N HIS A 116 -20.46 16.03 -8.65
CA HIS A 116 -20.79 16.35 -10.04
C HIS A 116 -21.37 15.15 -10.81
N TYR A 117 -20.92 13.94 -10.48
CA TYR A 117 -21.51 12.72 -11.01
C TYR A 117 -22.96 12.52 -10.53
N MET A 118 -23.24 12.75 -9.24
CA MET A 118 -24.60 12.68 -8.69
C MET A 118 -25.53 13.73 -9.31
N VAL A 119 -25.05 14.95 -9.56
CA VAL A 119 -25.81 15.99 -10.27
C VAL A 119 -26.17 15.54 -11.69
N GLU A 120 -25.24 14.90 -12.40
CA GLU A 120 -25.50 14.35 -13.74
C GLU A 120 -26.49 13.17 -13.70
N LEU A 121 -26.42 12.30 -12.70
CA LEU A 121 -27.40 11.22 -12.49
C LEU A 121 -28.80 11.78 -12.19
N GLU A 122 -28.90 12.77 -11.31
CA GLU A 122 -30.15 13.45 -10.98
C GLU A 122 -30.75 14.16 -12.21
N ARG A 123 -29.91 14.76 -13.06
CA ARG A 123 -30.33 15.38 -14.34
C ARG A 123 -30.90 14.35 -15.31
N ARG A 124 -30.22 13.21 -15.50
CA ARG A 124 -30.70 12.11 -16.36
C ARG A 124 -31.98 11.49 -15.83
N LEU A 125 -32.09 11.34 -14.52
CA LEU A 125 -33.31 10.84 -13.88
C LEU A 125 -34.49 11.78 -14.13
N ALA A 126 -34.27 13.10 -14.06
CA ALA A 126 -35.29 14.08 -14.41
C ALA A 126 -35.70 14.02 -15.90
N GLU A 127 -34.74 13.81 -16.80
CA GLU A 127 -35.02 13.63 -18.25
C GLU A 127 -35.89 12.40 -18.51
N GLU A 128 -35.61 11.28 -17.83
CA GLU A 128 -36.36 10.03 -17.97
C GLU A 128 -37.77 10.07 -17.33
N LEU A 129 -37.95 10.87 -16.27
CA LEU A 129 -39.26 11.05 -15.60
C LEU A 129 -40.22 11.94 -16.40
N GLY A 130 -39.72 12.69 -17.38
CA GLY A 130 -40.50 13.56 -18.26
C GLY A 130 -40.78 14.95 -17.67
N PRO A 131 -41.21 15.91 -18.51
CA PRO A 131 -41.36 17.33 -18.14
C PRO A 131 -42.51 17.60 -17.17
N ASP A 132 -43.42 16.65 -16.99
CA ASP A 132 -44.60 16.77 -16.12
C ASP A 132 -44.28 16.49 -14.64
N VAL A 133 -43.06 16.02 -14.33
CA VAL A 133 -42.61 15.71 -12.97
C VAL A 133 -41.60 16.75 -12.51
N GLU A 134 -41.99 17.57 -11.54
CA GLU A 134 -41.09 18.51 -10.88
C GLU A 134 -40.10 17.73 -9.97
N TYR A 135 -38.95 17.36 -10.51
CA TYR A 135 -37.90 16.64 -9.79
C TYR A 135 -36.77 17.58 -9.36
N LEU A 136 -36.66 17.82 -8.04
CA LEU A 136 -35.55 18.56 -7.44
C LEU A 136 -34.66 17.60 -6.65
N GLY A 137 -33.47 17.32 -7.19
CA GLY A 137 -32.51 16.42 -6.57
C GLY A 137 -31.82 17.01 -5.33
N TRP A 138 -31.45 16.15 -4.38
CA TRP A 138 -30.73 16.57 -3.16
C TRP A 138 -29.40 17.25 -3.48
N SER A 139 -28.71 16.83 -4.56
CA SER A 139 -27.41 17.40 -4.95
C SER A 139 -27.56 18.83 -5.47
N GLN A 140 -28.71 19.16 -6.05
CA GLN A 140 -29.04 20.52 -6.48
C GLN A 140 -29.36 21.41 -5.26
N VAL A 141 -30.14 20.91 -4.30
CA VAL A 141 -30.47 21.64 -3.05
C VAL A 141 -29.23 21.87 -2.17
N SER A 142 -28.34 20.88 -2.10
CA SER A 142 -27.12 20.96 -1.30
C SER A 142 -25.94 21.64 -2.01
N SER A 143 -26.07 21.96 -3.31
CA SER A 143 -25.03 22.61 -4.13
C SER A 143 -24.37 23.83 -3.47
N PRO A 144 -25.12 24.80 -2.89
CA PRO A 144 -24.52 25.98 -2.29
C PRO A 144 -23.69 25.68 -1.03
N ILE A 145 -24.00 24.56 -0.36
CA ILE A 145 -23.35 24.12 0.87
C ILE A 145 -22.09 23.30 0.54
N VAL A 146 -22.19 22.43 -0.47
CA VAL A 146 -21.13 21.45 -0.82
C VAL A 146 -20.03 22.07 -1.68
N THR A 147 -20.36 22.99 -2.58
CA THR A 147 -19.37 23.57 -3.52
C THR A 147 -18.47 24.64 -2.91
N LEU A 148 -18.84 25.19 -1.73
CA LEU A 148 -18.11 26.23 -1.00
C LEU A 148 -17.72 27.45 -1.85
N ASN A 149 -18.42 27.67 -2.96
CA ASN A 149 -18.13 28.76 -3.87
C ASN A 149 -18.74 30.05 -3.29
N ILE A 150 -17.90 31.08 -3.11
CA ILE A 150 -18.26 32.38 -2.54
C ILE A 150 -19.45 33.01 -3.31
N GLY A 151 -19.58 32.71 -4.61
CA GLY A 151 -20.70 33.17 -5.43
C GLY A 151 -22.07 32.54 -5.12
N HIS A 152 -22.13 31.46 -4.33
CA HIS A 152 -23.37 30.77 -3.95
C HIS A 152 -23.82 31.07 -2.52
N ILE A 153 -23.19 32.06 -1.84
CA ILE A 153 -23.59 32.51 -0.51
C ILE A 153 -24.76 33.48 -0.63
N GLU A 154 -25.96 32.94 -0.84
CA GLU A 154 -27.17 33.75 -1.07
C GLU A 154 -28.05 33.88 0.18
N THR A 155 -27.87 32.99 1.17
CA THR A 155 -28.75 32.92 2.34
C THR A 155 -27.98 33.04 3.66
N LYS A 156 -28.66 33.48 4.73
CA LYS A 156 -28.07 33.54 6.08
C LYS A 156 -27.51 32.19 6.53
N TYR A 157 -28.19 31.08 6.18
CA TYR A 157 -27.78 29.73 6.56
C TYR A 157 -26.53 29.24 5.81
N THR A 158 -26.44 29.52 4.50
CA THR A 158 -25.23 29.21 3.71
C THR A 158 -24.05 30.07 4.18
N ALA A 159 -24.27 31.33 4.52
CA ALA A 159 -23.25 32.20 5.12
C ALA A 159 -22.75 31.68 6.48
N MET A 160 -23.66 31.25 7.37
CA MET A 160 -23.28 30.64 8.67
C MET A 160 -22.50 29.34 8.49
N HIS A 161 -22.89 28.50 7.52
CA HIS A 161 -22.18 27.26 7.22
C HIS A 161 -20.77 27.53 6.68
N PHE A 162 -20.65 28.46 5.73
CA PHE A 162 -19.37 28.91 5.19
C PHE A 162 -18.47 29.48 6.29
N ALA A 163 -19.00 30.36 7.15
CA ALA A 163 -18.27 30.91 8.29
C ALA A 163 -17.80 29.82 9.26
N SER A 164 -18.62 28.80 9.51
CA SER A 164 -18.27 27.66 10.37
C SER A 164 -17.10 26.85 9.79
N ILE A 165 -17.09 26.63 8.47
CA ILE A 165 -16.00 25.92 7.79
C ILE A 165 -14.72 26.75 7.79
N VAL A 166 -14.81 28.05 7.47
CA VAL A 166 -13.66 28.96 7.53
C VAL A 166 -13.08 29.00 8.94
N LEU A 167 -13.93 29.12 9.97
CA LEU A 167 -13.48 29.11 11.36
C LEU A 167 -12.83 27.77 11.74
N ALA A 168 -13.38 26.64 11.28
CA ALA A 168 -12.78 25.32 11.51
C ALA A 168 -11.39 25.19 10.86
N VAL A 169 -11.23 25.66 9.62
CA VAL A 169 -9.94 25.65 8.92
C VAL A 169 -8.93 26.58 9.61
N VAL A 170 -9.35 27.78 10.00
CA VAL A 170 -8.52 28.73 10.76
C VAL A 170 -8.11 28.15 12.11
N ALA A 171 -9.03 27.53 12.86
CA ALA A 171 -8.74 26.89 14.13
C ALA A 171 -7.78 25.70 13.97
N ALA A 172 -7.93 24.89 12.92
CA ALA A 172 -7.01 23.80 12.61
C ALA A 172 -5.60 24.34 12.28
N GLY A 173 -5.51 25.39 11.46
CA GLY A 173 -4.26 26.06 11.14
C GLY A 173 -3.58 26.66 12.37
N ALA A 174 -4.35 27.36 13.21
CA ALA A 174 -3.87 27.92 14.47
C ALA A 174 -3.36 26.82 15.42
N THR A 175 -4.05 25.69 15.49
CA THR A 175 -3.62 24.52 16.27
C THR A 175 -2.29 23.97 15.78
N CYS A 176 -2.12 23.81 14.46
CA CYS A 176 -0.85 23.38 13.88
C CYS A 176 0.28 24.36 14.23
N LEU A 177 0.04 25.67 14.10
CA LEU A 177 1.01 26.71 14.46
C LEU A 177 1.36 26.71 15.95
N MET A 178 0.37 26.49 16.82
CA MET A 178 0.60 26.35 18.26
C MET A 178 1.50 25.16 18.59
N PHE A 179 1.25 23.99 18.01
CA PHE A 179 2.11 22.82 18.22
C PHE A 179 3.53 23.06 17.70
N VAL A 180 3.68 23.58 16.48
CA VAL A 180 5.00 23.92 15.90
C VAL A 180 5.74 24.93 16.78
N SER A 181 5.04 25.96 17.27
CA SER A 181 5.62 26.97 18.16
C SER A 181 6.00 26.37 19.51
N ALA A 182 5.16 25.51 20.09
CA ALA A 182 5.45 24.83 21.35
C ALA A 182 6.70 23.96 21.23
N PHE A 183 6.84 23.19 20.15
CA PHE A 183 8.06 22.44 19.85
C PHE A 183 9.28 23.35 19.67
N TYR A 184 9.13 24.47 18.98
CA TYR A 184 10.20 25.46 18.81
C TYR A 184 10.68 26.00 20.17
N PHE A 185 9.77 26.38 21.06
CA PHE A 185 10.12 26.88 22.39
C PHE A 185 10.64 25.80 23.34
N MET A 186 10.18 24.56 23.21
CA MET A 186 10.65 23.42 24.01
C MET A 186 12.05 22.92 23.59
N SER A 187 12.50 23.22 22.38
CA SER A 187 13.72 22.67 21.78
C SER A 187 15.04 23.32 22.22
N ASN A 188 15.10 23.95 23.41
CA ASN A 188 16.25 24.68 23.92
C ASN A 188 17.60 23.98 23.61
N GLY A 189 18.39 24.57 22.72
CA GLY A 189 19.71 24.05 22.30
C GLY A 189 19.78 23.35 20.94
N VAL A 190 18.67 23.20 20.21
CA VAL A 190 18.71 22.89 18.77
C VAL A 190 19.03 24.19 18.00
N PRO A 191 19.97 24.20 17.03
CA PRO A 191 20.24 25.40 16.25
C PRO A 191 18.94 25.88 15.59
N SER A 192 18.56 27.13 15.84
CA SER A 192 17.34 27.74 15.29
C SER A 192 17.28 27.65 13.76
N SER A 193 18.44 27.56 13.09
CA SER A 193 18.56 27.32 11.65
C SER A 193 18.03 25.97 11.19
N TRP A 194 18.15 24.88 11.97
CA TRP A 194 17.66 23.54 11.60
C TRP A 194 16.15 23.40 11.78
N LEU A 195 15.61 23.89 12.89
CA LEU A 195 14.16 23.97 13.10
C LEU A 195 13.52 24.88 12.05
N PHE A 196 14.15 26.01 11.75
CA PHE A 196 13.73 26.89 10.66
C PHE A 196 13.80 26.17 9.30
N LEU A 197 14.90 25.47 8.97
CA LEU A 197 15.02 24.71 7.71
C LEU A 197 13.97 23.61 7.58
N VAL A 198 13.73 22.81 8.62
CA VAL A 198 12.74 21.72 8.60
C VAL A 198 11.32 22.28 8.53
N THR A 199 11.03 23.36 9.26
CA THR A 199 9.73 24.06 9.18
C THR A 199 9.53 24.67 7.80
N VAL A 200 10.51 25.41 7.27
CA VAL A 200 10.42 26.11 5.98
C VAL A 200 10.47 25.15 4.79
N ALA A 201 11.15 24.00 4.91
CA ALA A 201 11.23 23.00 3.85
C ALA A 201 10.02 22.05 3.82
N ALA A 202 9.40 21.72 4.97
CA ALA A 202 8.31 20.75 5.04
C ALA A 202 6.92 21.39 5.03
N LEU A 203 6.69 22.46 5.81
CA LEU A 203 5.36 23.04 6.02
C LEU A 203 4.88 23.92 4.85
N PRO A 204 5.67 24.89 4.34
CA PRO A 204 5.27 25.75 3.25
C PRO A 204 4.91 25.00 1.97
N PRO A 205 5.66 24.00 1.46
CA PRO A 205 5.24 23.26 0.27
C PRO A 205 3.93 22.52 0.48
N VAL A 206 3.71 21.94 1.66
CA VAL A 206 2.48 21.22 2.00
C VAL A 206 1.29 22.18 2.18
N ILE A 207 1.48 23.31 2.86
CA ILE A 207 0.45 24.36 3.02
C ILE A 207 0.14 24.99 1.67
N VAL A 208 1.15 25.38 0.89
CA VAL A 208 0.96 25.95 -0.46
C VAL A 208 0.26 24.93 -1.35
N PHE A 209 0.66 23.66 -1.31
CA PHE A 209 -0.03 22.59 -2.03
C PHE A 209 -1.45 22.39 -1.53
N PHE A 210 -1.70 22.46 -0.22
CA PHE A 210 -3.03 22.33 0.37
C PHE A 210 -3.93 23.50 0.00
N VAL A 211 -3.45 24.73 0.09
CA VAL A 211 -4.18 25.95 -0.29
C VAL A 211 -4.42 25.96 -1.79
N TYR A 212 -3.40 25.67 -2.60
CA TYR A 212 -3.52 25.58 -4.06
C TYR A 212 -4.51 24.50 -4.47
N SER A 213 -4.40 23.30 -3.90
CA SER A 213 -5.28 22.16 -4.21
C SER A 213 -6.69 22.36 -3.68
N SER A 214 -6.86 23.02 -2.52
CA SER A 214 -8.18 23.39 -2.00
C SER A 214 -8.82 24.46 -2.88
N TYR A 215 -8.05 25.47 -3.30
CA TYR A 215 -8.52 26.52 -4.21
C TYR A 215 -8.89 25.97 -5.59
N LYS A 216 -7.99 25.22 -6.24
CA LYS A 216 -8.27 24.51 -7.51
C LYS A 216 -9.41 23.50 -7.35
N GLY A 217 -9.38 22.72 -6.28
CA GLY A 217 -10.36 21.71 -5.95
C GLY A 217 -11.71 22.25 -5.49
N THR A 218 -11.89 23.56 -5.34
CA THR A 218 -13.22 24.20 -5.16
C THR A 218 -13.62 25.00 -6.40
N SER A 219 -12.69 25.76 -6.99
CA SER A 219 -12.96 26.61 -8.17
C SER A 219 -13.07 25.87 -9.50
N THR A 220 -12.41 24.71 -9.67
CA THR A 220 -12.32 23.97 -10.95
C THR A 220 -12.90 22.55 -10.86
N THR A 221 -13.78 22.28 -9.89
CA THR A 221 -14.36 20.95 -9.67
C THR A 221 -15.11 20.40 -10.88
N SER A 222 -15.86 21.27 -11.56
CA SER A 222 -16.60 20.91 -12.78
C SER A 222 -15.64 20.53 -13.93
N GLU A 223 -14.57 21.30 -14.14
CA GLU A 223 -13.54 20.99 -15.15
C GLU A 223 -12.85 19.65 -14.85
N MET A 224 -12.54 19.39 -13.57
CA MET A 224 -11.94 18.14 -13.12
C MET A 224 -12.85 16.94 -13.40
N TYR A 225 -14.15 17.09 -13.18
CA TYR A 225 -15.16 16.07 -13.52
C TYR A 225 -15.24 15.84 -15.02
N GLU A 226 -15.36 16.89 -15.83
CA GLU A 226 -15.46 16.78 -17.29
C GLU A 226 -14.21 16.17 -17.92
N LEU A 227 -13.01 16.53 -17.45
CA LEU A 227 -11.77 15.88 -17.88
C LEU A 227 -11.74 14.39 -17.52
N SER A 228 -12.19 14.05 -16.31
CA SER A 228 -12.23 12.66 -15.84
C SER A 228 -13.24 11.83 -16.64
N LYS A 229 -14.42 12.39 -16.90
CA LYS A 229 -15.48 11.83 -17.75
C LYS A 229 -15.01 11.64 -19.18
N LYS A 230 -14.39 12.65 -19.80
CA LYS A 230 -13.83 12.55 -21.16
C LYS A 230 -12.77 11.45 -21.26
N LYS A 231 -11.92 11.32 -20.23
CA LYS A 231 -10.90 10.25 -20.18
C LYS A 231 -11.52 8.86 -19.98
N ALA A 232 -12.56 8.75 -19.15
CA ALA A 232 -13.29 7.50 -18.95
C ALA A 232 -14.02 7.06 -20.23
N LEU A 233 -14.71 7.99 -20.89
CA LEU A 233 -15.37 7.77 -22.19
C LEU A 233 -14.37 7.36 -23.26
N ARG A 234 -13.22 8.06 -23.35
CA ARG A 234 -12.17 7.70 -24.29
C ARG A 234 -11.65 6.29 -24.04
N LYS A 235 -11.44 5.89 -22.78
CA LYS A 235 -11.04 4.52 -22.45
C LYS A 235 -12.11 3.48 -22.80
N TYR A 236 -13.37 3.82 -22.59
CA TYR A 236 -14.49 2.96 -22.97
C TYR A 236 -14.56 2.77 -24.49
N GLN A 237 -14.46 3.87 -25.24
CA GLN A 237 -14.40 3.89 -26.70
C GLN A 237 -13.15 3.19 -27.25
N GLU A 238 -11.98 3.38 -26.62
CA GLU A 238 -10.75 2.67 -26.98
C GLU A 238 -10.85 1.18 -26.67
N ALA A 239 -11.57 0.76 -25.62
CA ALA A 239 -11.82 -0.65 -25.32
C ALA A 239 -12.80 -1.29 -26.32
N ASP A 240 -13.83 -0.54 -26.75
CA ASP A 240 -14.76 -0.95 -27.82
C ASP A 240 -14.05 -1.03 -29.19
N GLN A 241 -13.27 -0.02 -29.55
CA GLN A 241 -12.49 0.00 -30.80
C GLN A 241 -11.36 -1.03 -30.80
N SER A 242 -10.81 -1.37 -29.63
CA SER A 242 -9.84 -2.47 -29.49
C SER A 242 -10.47 -3.86 -29.65
N ALA A 243 -11.81 -3.97 -29.62
CA ALA A 243 -12.53 -5.19 -29.94
C ALA A 243 -12.80 -5.36 -31.46
N GLU A 244 -12.73 -4.27 -32.26
CA GLU A 244 -13.06 -4.29 -33.70
C GLU A 244 -11.87 -4.07 -34.66
N GLN A 245 -10.68 -3.65 -34.20
CA GLN A 245 -9.51 -3.47 -35.08
C GLN A 245 -8.26 -4.19 -34.59
N ASP A 246 -8.15 -5.46 -35.00
CA ASP A 246 -6.93 -6.25 -34.92
C ASP A 246 -6.01 -5.94 -36.13
N ASP A 247 -5.32 -4.81 -36.09
CA ASP A 247 -4.21 -4.50 -37.03
C ASP A 247 -2.90 -4.34 -36.22
N SER A 248 -2.35 -5.49 -35.81
CA SER A 248 -1.78 -5.63 -34.46
C SER A 248 -0.34 -6.14 -34.35
N SER A 249 0.60 -5.62 -35.15
CA SER A 249 2.03 -6.00 -35.00
C SER A 249 2.95 -4.84 -34.65
N ARG A 250 2.90 -3.71 -35.37
CA ARG A 250 3.88 -2.61 -35.18
C ARG A 250 3.53 -1.62 -34.05
N LYS A 251 2.25 -1.28 -33.86
CA LYS A 251 1.79 -0.45 -32.71
C LYS A 251 1.84 -1.19 -31.37
N LYS A 252 1.72 -2.52 -31.37
CA LYS A 252 1.89 -3.35 -30.16
C LYS A 252 3.33 -3.31 -29.64
N ILE A 253 4.35 -3.32 -30.51
CA ILE A 253 5.75 -3.33 -30.04
C ILE A 253 6.16 -1.97 -29.42
N SER A 254 5.81 -0.83 -30.04
CA SER A 254 6.21 0.50 -29.53
C SER A 254 5.52 0.89 -28.22
N SER A 255 4.25 0.49 -28.04
CA SER A 255 3.50 0.70 -26.79
C SER A 255 3.98 -0.20 -25.63
N ARG A 256 4.72 -1.28 -25.93
CA ARG A 256 5.17 -2.27 -24.94
C ARG A 256 6.64 -2.12 -24.53
N LEU A 257 7.45 -1.39 -25.31
CA LEU A 257 8.82 -1.00 -24.95
C LEU A 257 8.93 -0.33 -23.56
N PRO A 258 8.03 0.61 -23.17
CA PRO A 258 8.05 1.19 -21.83
C PRO A 258 7.82 0.14 -20.72
N GLY A 259 6.99 -0.86 -20.99
CA GLY A 259 6.74 -1.98 -20.08
C GLY A 259 7.96 -2.89 -19.93
N LEU A 260 8.66 -3.18 -21.03
CA LEU A 260 9.91 -3.94 -21.01
C LEU A 260 11.01 -3.17 -20.28
N LEU A 261 11.17 -1.87 -20.51
CA LEU A 261 12.14 -1.03 -19.80
C LEU A 261 11.87 -1.01 -18.29
N LEU A 262 10.60 -0.87 -17.88
CA LEU A 262 10.23 -0.92 -16.48
C LEU A 262 10.52 -2.30 -15.86
N TYR A 263 10.23 -3.38 -16.61
CA TYR A 263 10.59 -4.74 -16.21
C TYR A 263 12.11 -4.92 -16.07
N LEU A 264 12.90 -4.40 -17.00
CA LEU A 264 14.36 -4.47 -16.92
C LEU A 264 14.89 -3.68 -15.72
N LEU A 265 14.30 -2.53 -15.40
CA LEU A 265 14.70 -1.69 -14.26
C LEU A 265 14.30 -2.28 -12.91
N TYR A 266 13.11 -2.84 -12.78
CA TYR A 266 12.62 -3.43 -11.54
C TYR A 266 11.61 -4.56 -11.83
N PRO A 267 12.08 -5.79 -12.11
CA PRO A 267 11.26 -6.86 -12.66
C PRO A 267 10.15 -7.34 -11.72
N ARG A 268 10.31 -7.18 -10.40
CA ARG A 268 9.33 -7.60 -9.40
C ARG A 268 8.93 -6.44 -8.47
N PRO A 269 8.12 -5.46 -8.93
CA PRO A 269 7.68 -4.33 -8.10
C PRO A 269 6.94 -4.77 -6.84
N GLN A 270 6.23 -5.90 -6.92
CA GLN A 270 5.56 -6.53 -5.79
C GLN A 270 6.47 -6.97 -4.65
N ASP A 271 7.75 -7.17 -4.93
CA ASP A 271 8.73 -7.58 -3.93
C ASP A 271 9.37 -6.39 -3.20
N LEU A 272 8.99 -5.14 -3.55
CA LEU A 272 9.48 -3.92 -2.90
C LEU A 272 9.21 -3.92 -1.38
N MET A 273 8.09 -4.50 -0.94
CA MET A 273 7.80 -4.63 0.50
C MET A 273 8.86 -5.45 1.25
N LYS A 274 9.63 -6.31 0.57
CA LYS A 274 10.69 -7.10 1.19
C LYS A 274 11.91 -6.26 1.54
N VAL A 275 12.06 -5.07 0.98
CA VAL A 275 13.08 -4.09 1.38
C VAL A 275 12.95 -3.73 2.87
N LEU A 276 11.73 -3.76 3.41
CA LEU A 276 11.48 -3.48 4.81
C LEU A 276 12.24 -4.41 5.76
N PHE A 277 12.57 -5.65 5.35
CA PHE A 277 13.42 -6.54 6.17
C PHE A 277 14.86 -6.05 6.22
N VAL A 278 15.40 -5.52 5.11
CA VAL A 278 16.75 -4.93 5.09
C VAL A 278 16.79 -3.69 5.97
N VAL A 279 15.77 -2.83 5.86
CA VAL A 279 15.65 -1.61 6.67
C VAL A 279 15.49 -1.95 8.15
N ALA A 280 14.59 -2.87 8.50
CA ALA A 280 14.40 -3.32 9.88
C ALA A 280 15.70 -3.88 10.46
N GLY A 281 16.44 -4.68 9.68
CA GLY A 281 17.72 -5.23 10.07
C GLY A 281 18.74 -4.14 10.39
N ALA A 282 18.88 -3.16 9.49
CA ALA A 282 19.76 -2.03 9.70
C ALA A 282 19.38 -1.23 10.96
N LEU A 283 18.09 -1.00 11.21
CA LEU A 283 17.61 -0.31 12.41
C LEU A 283 17.91 -1.10 13.70
N VAL A 284 17.71 -2.42 13.71
CA VAL A 284 18.13 -3.29 14.84
C VAL A 284 19.64 -3.18 15.06
N GLY A 285 20.44 -3.23 13.99
CA GLY A 285 21.89 -3.10 14.05
C GLY A 285 22.32 -1.74 14.63
N MET A 286 21.72 -0.65 14.17
CA MET A 286 21.97 0.69 14.69
C MET A 286 21.63 0.82 16.19
N GLN A 287 20.51 0.25 16.63
CA GLN A 287 20.13 0.28 18.05
C GLN A 287 21.11 -0.50 18.92
N ILE A 288 21.48 -1.73 18.50
CA ILE A 288 22.45 -2.55 19.23
C ILE A 288 23.82 -1.87 19.25
N SER A 289 24.24 -1.25 18.15
CA SER A 289 25.52 -0.54 18.10
C SER A 289 25.56 0.66 19.04
N SER A 290 24.44 1.41 19.11
CA SER A 290 24.29 2.52 20.06
C SER A 290 24.37 2.03 21.51
N LEU A 291 23.73 0.90 21.82
CA LEU A 291 23.79 0.27 23.15
C LEU A 291 25.18 -0.24 23.51
N ALA A 292 25.92 -0.75 22.53
CA ALA A 292 27.30 -1.20 22.71
C ALA A 292 28.31 -0.05 22.89
N GLY A 293 27.87 1.22 22.84
CA GLY A 293 28.74 2.39 22.97
C GLY A 293 29.69 2.58 21.80
N SER A 294 29.42 1.96 20.65
CA SER A 294 30.28 2.05 19.47
C SER A 294 30.09 3.41 18.79
N ALA A 295 31.11 4.27 18.85
CA ALA A 295 31.11 5.58 18.18
C ALA A 295 31.09 5.48 16.64
N SER A 296 31.22 4.28 16.08
CA SER A 296 31.41 4.00 14.65
C SER A 296 30.12 3.90 13.83
N SER A 297 28.94 4.06 14.44
CA SER A 297 27.68 3.58 13.86
C SER A 297 26.63 4.64 13.53
N SER A 298 27.04 5.78 13.00
CA SER A 298 26.11 6.61 12.24
C SER A 298 26.10 6.10 10.78
N MET A 299 25.02 5.41 10.40
CA MET A 299 24.76 5.17 8.97
C MET A 299 24.52 6.52 8.29
N THR A 300 25.37 6.86 7.33
CA THR A 300 25.17 8.06 6.51
C THR A 300 24.03 7.84 5.51
N PRO A 301 23.43 8.90 4.94
CA PRO A 301 22.46 8.73 3.85
C PRO A 301 23.02 7.94 2.65
N LEU A 302 24.32 8.07 2.38
CA LEU A 302 24.99 7.30 1.33
C LEU A 302 25.05 5.80 1.66
N ASP A 303 25.31 5.45 2.92
CA ASP A 303 25.32 4.07 3.40
C ASP A 303 23.96 3.39 3.16
N TRP A 304 22.86 4.11 3.42
CA TRP A 304 21.50 3.64 3.10
C TRP A 304 21.30 3.39 1.62
N VAL A 305 21.75 4.32 0.77
CA VAL A 305 21.65 4.18 -0.69
C VAL A 305 22.46 2.97 -1.16
N ILE A 306 23.69 2.80 -0.67
CA ILE A 306 24.57 1.68 -1.03
C ILE A 306 23.95 0.34 -0.60
N LEU A 307 23.50 0.23 0.66
CA LEU A 307 22.90 -0.99 1.18
C LEU A 307 21.68 -1.42 0.35
N LEU A 308 20.75 -0.49 0.11
CA LEU A 308 19.53 -0.75 -0.63
C LEU A 308 19.81 -1.04 -2.11
N ALA A 309 20.76 -0.31 -2.71
CA ALA A 309 21.16 -0.54 -4.10
C ALA A 309 21.78 -1.93 -4.28
N VAL A 310 22.76 -2.29 -3.47
CA VAL A 310 23.50 -3.56 -3.63
C VAL A 310 22.62 -4.76 -3.29
N VAL A 311 21.92 -4.74 -2.15
CA VAL A 311 21.15 -5.89 -1.68
C VAL A 311 19.86 -6.07 -2.49
N ASP A 312 19.04 -5.03 -2.61
CA ASP A 312 17.72 -5.15 -3.25
C ASP A 312 17.78 -4.91 -4.76
N LEU A 313 18.17 -3.70 -5.18
CA LEU A 313 18.07 -3.26 -6.58
C LEU A 313 18.98 -4.05 -7.53
N LEU A 314 20.20 -4.39 -7.09
CA LEU A 314 21.17 -5.11 -7.90
C LEU A 314 21.13 -6.61 -7.61
N GLY A 315 21.29 -7.03 -6.35
CA GLY A 315 21.35 -8.43 -5.94
C GLY A 315 20.03 -9.19 -6.15
N TYR A 316 18.98 -8.82 -5.41
CA TYR A 316 17.70 -9.55 -5.49
C TYR A 316 17.04 -9.42 -6.86
N GLN A 317 17.04 -8.24 -7.49
CA GLN A 317 16.46 -8.11 -8.82
C GLN A 317 17.23 -8.91 -9.88
N ALA A 318 18.57 -9.01 -9.81
CA ALA A 318 19.33 -9.91 -10.68
C ALA A 318 18.95 -11.38 -10.44
N ARG A 319 18.78 -11.80 -9.19
CA ARG A 319 18.30 -13.14 -8.84
C ARG A 319 16.89 -13.41 -9.38
N TYR A 320 16.00 -12.42 -9.38
CA TYR A 320 14.67 -12.55 -9.97
C TYR A 320 14.72 -12.67 -11.49
N GLN A 321 15.57 -11.89 -12.17
CA GLN A 321 15.80 -12.05 -13.61
C GLN A 321 16.34 -13.43 -13.95
N TRP A 322 17.30 -13.93 -13.18
CA TRP A 322 17.82 -15.30 -13.34
C TRP A 322 16.70 -16.33 -13.28
N ASN A 323 15.83 -16.21 -12.26
CA ASN A 323 14.68 -17.09 -12.09
C ASN A 323 13.70 -16.99 -13.25
N ASP A 324 13.40 -15.79 -13.74
CA ASP A 324 12.47 -15.57 -14.85
C ASP A 324 13.03 -16.12 -16.18
N ILE A 325 14.34 -15.98 -16.42
CA ILE A 325 15.02 -16.55 -17.60
C ILE A 325 14.94 -18.07 -17.59
N ARG A 326 15.25 -18.71 -16.45
CA ARG A 326 15.20 -20.18 -16.33
C ARG A 326 13.77 -20.74 -16.28
N GLY A 327 12.88 -20.02 -15.60
CA GLY A 327 11.51 -20.46 -15.32
C GLY A 327 10.49 -20.08 -16.38
N TYR A 328 10.90 -19.56 -17.54
CA TYR A 328 9.98 -18.98 -18.52
C TYR A 328 8.88 -19.96 -18.99
N VAL A 329 9.21 -21.25 -19.20
CA VAL A 329 8.24 -22.27 -19.66
C VAL A 329 7.16 -22.50 -18.61
N GLU A 330 7.55 -22.47 -17.34
CA GLU A 330 6.63 -22.66 -16.23
C GLU A 330 5.76 -21.43 -16.03
N ASP A 331 6.34 -20.25 -16.21
CA ASP A 331 5.63 -18.99 -16.07
C ASP A 331 4.65 -18.74 -17.23
N SER A 332 4.92 -19.22 -18.45
CA SER A 332 3.96 -19.14 -19.57
C SER A 332 2.77 -20.08 -19.40
N ARG A 333 2.95 -21.22 -18.71
CA ARG A 333 1.86 -22.16 -18.41
C ARG A 333 0.94 -21.73 -17.25
N ASN A 334 1.31 -20.66 -16.54
CA ASN A 334 0.51 -20.16 -15.42
C ASN A 334 -0.81 -19.53 -15.93
N PRO A 335 -1.97 -19.86 -15.32
CA PRO A 335 -3.27 -19.30 -15.71
C PRO A 335 -3.31 -17.76 -15.69
N LYS A 336 -2.49 -17.14 -14.81
CA LYS A 336 -2.39 -15.68 -14.65
C LYS A 336 -1.07 -15.12 -15.18
N HIS A 337 -0.46 -15.73 -16.20
CA HIS A 337 0.83 -15.29 -16.73
C HIS A 337 0.81 -13.82 -17.22
N LYS A 338 -0.30 -13.37 -17.83
CA LYS A 338 -0.48 -11.99 -18.31
C LYS A 338 -0.48 -10.96 -17.16
N ASP A 339 -1.14 -11.27 -16.05
CA ASP A 339 -1.25 -10.38 -14.89
C ASP A 339 0.06 -10.23 -14.11
N ARG A 340 0.96 -11.21 -14.22
CA ARG A 340 2.23 -11.23 -13.49
C ARG A 340 3.30 -10.33 -14.10
N GLY A 341 3.12 -9.87 -15.34
CA GLY A 341 4.05 -8.93 -16.01
C GLY A 341 5.50 -9.42 -16.09
N ARG A 342 5.72 -10.74 -16.18
CA ARG A 342 7.05 -11.38 -16.20
C ARG A 342 7.59 -11.52 -17.62
N LEU A 343 8.85 -11.95 -17.72
CA LEU A 343 9.58 -12.15 -18.99
C LEU A 343 8.80 -12.96 -20.04
N ALA A 344 8.00 -13.95 -19.62
CA ALA A 344 7.19 -14.77 -20.52
C ALA A 344 6.25 -13.93 -21.41
N VAL A 345 5.61 -12.91 -20.85
CA VAL A 345 4.69 -12.02 -21.57
C VAL A 345 5.42 -11.29 -22.71
N PHE A 346 6.60 -10.76 -22.42
CA PHE A 346 7.39 -10.03 -23.41
C PHE A 346 7.98 -10.96 -24.47
N ARG A 347 8.33 -12.21 -24.12
CA ARG A 347 8.81 -13.19 -25.09
C ARG A 347 7.72 -13.59 -26.07
N ASP A 348 6.53 -13.89 -25.58
CA ASP A 348 5.40 -14.27 -26.42
C ASP A 348 5.03 -13.13 -27.39
N GLU A 349 5.26 -11.87 -26.96
CA GLU A 349 4.97 -10.66 -27.75
C GLU A 349 6.12 -10.18 -28.66
N MET A 350 7.40 -10.42 -28.31
CA MET A 350 8.57 -9.82 -28.98
C MET A 350 9.66 -10.83 -29.38
N GLY A 351 9.42 -12.14 -29.24
CA GLY A 351 10.38 -13.18 -29.58
C GLY A 351 11.50 -13.35 -28.54
N SER A 352 12.72 -13.66 -28.99
CA SER A 352 13.84 -13.99 -28.09
C SER A 352 14.60 -12.76 -27.54
N ALA A 353 14.43 -11.58 -28.14
CA ALA A 353 15.17 -10.37 -27.78
C ALA A 353 15.03 -9.94 -26.30
N PRO A 354 13.85 -10.01 -25.66
CA PRO A 354 13.71 -9.69 -24.23
C PRO A 354 14.53 -10.60 -23.31
N ILE A 355 14.74 -11.88 -23.69
CA ILE A 355 15.55 -12.82 -22.90
C ILE A 355 17.02 -12.38 -22.92
N ALA A 356 17.54 -12.03 -24.10
CA ALA A 356 18.90 -11.53 -24.26
C ALA A 356 19.11 -10.20 -23.52
N ALA A 357 18.15 -9.27 -23.61
CA ALA A 357 18.18 -8.02 -22.87
C ALA A 357 18.14 -8.23 -21.35
N SER A 358 17.29 -9.13 -20.86
CA SER A 358 17.22 -9.49 -19.44
C SER A 358 18.51 -10.13 -18.94
N ALA A 359 19.13 -11.01 -19.74
CA ALA A 359 20.43 -11.60 -19.43
C ALA A 359 21.56 -10.54 -19.39
N GLY A 360 21.57 -9.60 -20.34
CA GLY A 360 22.53 -8.50 -20.35
C GLY A 360 22.40 -7.58 -19.13
N VAL A 361 21.17 -7.20 -18.76
CA VAL A 361 20.91 -6.39 -17.57
C VAL A 361 21.28 -7.12 -16.27
N LEU A 362 21.02 -8.43 -16.20
CA LEU A 362 21.45 -9.26 -15.07
C LEU A 362 22.97 -9.18 -14.90
N VAL A 363 23.74 -9.41 -15.97
CA VAL A 363 25.21 -9.35 -15.92
C VAL A 363 25.68 -7.94 -15.52
N TYR A 364 25.11 -6.91 -16.14
CA TYR A 364 25.41 -5.51 -15.80
C TYR A 364 25.17 -5.22 -14.31
N ARG A 365 24.04 -5.66 -13.73
CA ARG A 365 23.75 -5.46 -12.31
C ARG A 365 24.78 -6.10 -11.40
N LEU A 366 25.24 -7.32 -11.72
CA LEU A 366 26.25 -8.00 -10.94
C LEU A 366 27.61 -7.30 -11.02
N LEU A 367 28.02 -6.88 -12.21
CA LEU A 367 29.25 -6.11 -12.39
C LEU A 367 29.19 -4.77 -11.63
N LEU A 368 28.06 -4.08 -11.72
CA LEU A 368 27.85 -2.82 -10.99
C LEU A 368 27.83 -3.03 -9.47
N ALA A 369 27.19 -4.10 -8.98
CA ALA A 369 27.19 -4.43 -7.55
C ALA A 369 28.62 -4.68 -7.04
N VAL A 370 29.39 -5.48 -7.78
CA VAL A 370 30.80 -5.74 -7.46
C VAL A 370 31.62 -4.45 -7.49
N ALA A 371 31.44 -3.60 -8.50
CA ALA A 371 32.13 -2.31 -8.58
C ALA A 371 31.81 -1.40 -7.38
N ILE A 372 30.54 -1.30 -6.98
CA ILE A 372 30.14 -0.54 -5.79
C ILE A 372 30.78 -1.14 -4.52
N ILE A 373 30.73 -2.46 -4.36
CA ILE A 373 31.34 -3.15 -3.21
C ILE A 373 32.85 -2.86 -3.13
N LEU A 374 33.56 -2.86 -4.26
CA LEU A 374 34.99 -2.53 -4.31
C LEU A 374 35.29 -1.07 -3.96
N CYS A 375 34.32 -0.17 -4.14
CA CYS A 375 34.42 1.24 -3.74
C CYS A 375 34.04 1.48 -2.27
N VAL A 376 33.40 0.52 -1.60
CA VAL A 376 33.16 0.58 -0.16
C VAL A 376 34.46 0.19 0.54
N SER A 377 35.05 1.12 1.27
CA SER A 377 36.15 0.83 2.20
C SER A 377 35.58 0.26 3.50
N ASP A 378 36.30 -0.65 4.16
CA ASP A 378 35.98 -1.29 5.45
C ASP A 378 35.28 -2.68 5.38
N ILE A 379 34.94 -3.21 6.56
CA ILE A 379 34.27 -4.51 6.76
C ILE A 379 32.86 -4.58 6.15
N ARG A 380 32.19 -3.45 5.92
CA ARG A 380 30.87 -3.39 5.27
C ARG A 380 30.93 -3.90 3.83
N ALA A 381 32.06 -3.71 3.13
CA ALA A 381 32.27 -4.31 1.81
C ALA A 381 32.22 -5.84 1.86
N VAL A 382 32.81 -6.44 2.89
CA VAL A 382 32.76 -7.89 3.13
C VAL A 382 31.33 -8.33 3.41
N VAL A 383 30.58 -7.60 4.24
CA VAL A 383 29.17 -7.89 4.52
C VAL A 383 28.33 -7.88 3.24
N LEU A 384 28.50 -6.86 2.39
CA LEU A 384 27.79 -6.77 1.11
C LEU A 384 28.19 -7.90 0.14
N ALA A 385 29.47 -8.25 0.08
CA ALA A 385 29.95 -9.36 -0.74
C ALA A 385 29.37 -10.70 -0.29
N VAL A 386 29.37 -10.97 1.02
CA VAL A 386 28.79 -12.18 1.61
C VAL A 386 27.28 -12.22 1.39
N ALA A 387 26.58 -11.10 1.59
CA ALA A 387 25.13 -11.01 1.34
C ALA A 387 24.80 -11.29 -0.14
N LEU A 388 25.55 -10.67 -1.07
CA LEU A 388 25.38 -10.89 -2.51
C LEU A 388 25.62 -12.36 -2.87
N ALA A 389 26.70 -12.97 -2.38
CA ALA A 389 27.00 -14.38 -2.60
C ALA A 389 25.89 -15.29 -2.03
N ALA A 390 25.44 -15.02 -0.80
CA ALA A 390 24.40 -15.80 -0.13
C ALA A 390 23.05 -15.76 -0.88
N ILE A 391 22.68 -14.63 -1.52
CA ILE A 391 21.48 -14.53 -2.36
C ILE A 391 21.52 -15.58 -3.48
N PHE A 392 22.66 -15.73 -4.16
CA PHE A 392 22.83 -16.69 -5.24
C PHE A 392 23.02 -18.12 -4.75
N VAL A 393 23.74 -18.34 -3.65
CA VAL A 393 23.87 -19.66 -3.02
C VAL A 393 22.49 -20.21 -2.64
N LEU A 394 21.62 -19.40 -2.01
CA LEU A 394 20.26 -19.82 -1.69
C LEU A 394 19.43 -20.11 -2.94
N ALA A 395 19.60 -19.32 -4.01
CA ALA A 395 18.92 -19.57 -5.28
C ALA A 395 19.37 -20.90 -5.93
N LEU A 396 20.67 -21.19 -5.90
CA LEU A 396 21.23 -22.45 -6.40
C LEU A 396 20.79 -23.64 -5.54
N LEU A 397 20.80 -23.50 -4.21
CA LEU A 397 20.36 -24.53 -3.28
C LEU A 397 18.88 -24.87 -3.49
N TYR A 398 18.02 -23.85 -3.60
CA TYR A 398 16.61 -24.04 -3.93
C TYR A 398 16.44 -24.84 -5.24
N GLU A 399 17.16 -24.45 -6.29
CA GLU A 399 17.06 -25.10 -7.58
C GLU A 399 17.59 -26.54 -7.55
N ALA A 400 18.67 -26.80 -6.82
CA ALA A 400 19.21 -28.15 -6.65
C ALA A 400 18.22 -29.05 -5.89
N LEU A 401 17.62 -28.55 -4.82
CA LEU A 401 16.60 -29.27 -4.05
C LEU A 401 15.34 -29.52 -4.87
N ARG A 402 14.93 -28.52 -5.65
CA ARG A 402 13.78 -28.64 -6.56
C ARG A 402 13.99 -29.72 -7.61
N LYS A 403 15.17 -29.77 -8.25
CA LYS A 403 15.50 -30.78 -9.26
C LYS A 403 15.63 -32.19 -8.69
N ARG A 404 16.07 -32.31 -7.44
CA ARG A 404 16.13 -33.59 -6.72
C ARG A 404 14.81 -34.01 -6.08
N GLU A 405 13.73 -33.25 -6.33
CA GLU A 405 12.41 -33.48 -5.76
C GLU A 405 12.42 -33.62 -4.23
N ALA A 406 13.24 -32.80 -3.56
CA ALA A 406 13.33 -32.80 -2.10
C ALA A 406 11.95 -32.58 -1.44
N PRO A 407 11.76 -33.03 -0.18
CA PRO A 407 10.49 -32.86 0.52
C PRO A 407 10.02 -31.40 0.54
N SER A 408 8.73 -31.17 0.29
CA SER A 408 8.13 -29.82 0.23
C SER A 408 8.43 -28.94 1.45
N PRO A 409 8.44 -29.44 2.71
CA PRO A 409 8.82 -28.64 3.86
C PRO A 409 10.28 -28.12 3.81
N VAL A 410 11.20 -28.92 3.25
CA VAL A 410 12.61 -28.53 3.09
C VAL A 410 12.74 -27.43 2.05
N ILE A 411 12.01 -27.56 0.92
CA ILE A 411 11.97 -26.51 -0.11
C ILE A 411 11.41 -25.21 0.46
N LEU A 412 10.33 -25.29 1.24
CA LEU A 412 9.73 -24.14 1.91
C LEU A 412 10.74 -23.47 2.85
N LEU A 413 11.40 -24.25 3.71
CA LEU A 413 12.42 -23.76 4.63
C LEU A 413 13.55 -23.01 3.91
N VAL A 414 14.11 -23.59 2.84
CA VAL A 414 15.22 -22.98 2.09
C VAL A 414 14.82 -21.68 1.41
N VAL A 415 13.61 -21.60 0.83
CA VAL A 415 13.15 -20.33 0.25
C VAL A 415 12.91 -19.28 1.32
N SER A 416 12.42 -19.68 2.48
CA SER A 416 12.20 -18.79 3.62
C SER A 416 13.50 -18.22 4.21
N LEU A 417 14.67 -18.86 4.00
CA LEU A 417 15.98 -18.29 4.39
C LEU A 417 16.32 -16.97 3.67
N GLY A 418 15.63 -16.64 2.58
CA GLY A 418 15.78 -15.33 1.95
C GLY A 418 15.34 -14.15 2.82
N TYR A 419 14.47 -14.37 3.82
CA TYR A 419 13.99 -13.32 4.73
C TYR A 419 15.02 -12.98 5.83
N PRO A 420 15.54 -13.95 6.61
CA PRO A 420 16.59 -13.67 7.58
C PRO A 420 17.85 -13.16 6.87
N LEU A 421 18.17 -13.60 5.64
CA LEU A 421 19.28 -13.04 4.88
C LEU A 421 19.15 -11.52 4.67
N ARG A 422 17.95 -11.01 4.36
CA ARG A 422 17.69 -9.56 4.22
C ARG A 422 17.89 -8.82 5.54
N MET A 423 17.31 -9.37 6.61
CA MET A 423 17.43 -8.82 7.96
C MET A 423 18.90 -8.79 8.39
N SER A 424 19.62 -9.89 8.24
CA SER A 424 21.04 -10.00 8.56
C SER A 424 21.91 -9.08 7.70
N ALA A 425 21.63 -8.94 6.39
CA ALA A 425 22.39 -8.03 5.53
C ALA A 425 22.31 -6.57 6.01
N GLY A 426 21.11 -6.10 6.37
CA GLY A 426 20.95 -4.76 6.95
C GLY A 426 21.62 -4.65 8.32
N PHE A 427 21.40 -5.66 9.18
CA PHE A 427 21.94 -5.71 10.53
C PHE A 427 23.47 -5.64 10.57
N PHE A 428 24.14 -6.55 9.87
CA PHE A 428 25.61 -6.60 9.86
C PHE A 428 26.23 -5.45 9.09
N PHE A 429 25.49 -4.81 8.17
CA PHE A 429 25.97 -3.60 7.51
C PHE A 429 25.95 -2.40 8.46
N ALA A 430 24.91 -2.29 9.30
CA ALA A 430 24.80 -1.24 10.31
C ALA A 430 25.71 -1.48 11.52
N TYR A 431 25.94 -2.74 11.89
CA TYR A 431 26.80 -3.12 13.02
C TYR A 431 27.70 -4.33 12.69
N PRO A 432 28.77 -4.12 11.90
CA PRO A 432 29.64 -5.20 11.47
C PRO A 432 30.53 -5.76 12.61
N GLN A 433 30.75 -5.01 13.69
CA GLN A 433 31.60 -5.42 14.82
C GLN A 433 30.91 -6.33 15.85
N LEU A 434 29.68 -6.80 15.62
CA LEU A 434 28.93 -7.61 16.60
C LEU A 434 29.74 -8.80 17.16
N LEU A 435 30.54 -9.46 16.31
CA LEU A 435 31.32 -10.64 16.71
C LEU A 435 32.53 -10.30 17.60
N GLU A 436 32.94 -9.04 17.66
CA GLU A 436 34.11 -8.59 18.42
C GLU A 436 33.72 -8.10 19.82
N HIS A 437 32.50 -7.57 20.00
CA HIS A 437 32.04 -6.94 21.24
C HIS A 437 30.86 -7.74 21.81
N ALA A 438 31.17 -8.84 22.49
CA ALA A 438 30.17 -9.79 22.99
C ALA A 438 29.46 -9.28 24.25
N PHE A 439 28.32 -8.60 24.07
CA PHE A 439 27.27 -8.53 25.10
C PHE A 439 26.29 -9.70 24.88
N PRO A 440 26.30 -10.75 25.72
CA PRO A 440 25.54 -11.97 25.46
C PRO A 440 24.04 -11.71 25.23
N ALA A 441 23.43 -10.78 25.96
CA ALA A 441 22.02 -10.44 25.83
C ALA A 441 21.68 -9.84 24.45
N LEU A 442 22.47 -8.87 23.97
CA LEU A 442 22.23 -8.22 22.67
C LEU A 442 22.44 -9.20 21.50
N VAL A 443 23.45 -10.07 21.60
CA VAL A 443 23.71 -11.12 20.61
C VAL A 443 22.56 -12.14 20.57
N ILE A 444 22.06 -12.55 21.75
CA ILE A 444 20.91 -13.44 21.86
C ILE A 444 19.67 -12.78 21.25
N SER A 445 19.39 -11.51 21.57
CA SER A 445 18.24 -10.77 21.00
C SER A 445 18.30 -10.73 19.48
N ALA A 446 19.45 -10.33 18.92
CA ALA A 446 19.66 -10.27 17.48
C ALA A 446 19.45 -11.66 16.82
N ALA A 447 19.98 -12.73 17.43
CA ALA A 447 19.79 -14.09 16.94
C ALA A 447 18.31 -14.49 16.97
N LEU A 448 17.59 -14.16 18.04
CA LEU A 448 16.15 -14.42 18.16
C LEU A 448 15.33 -13.65 17.11
N VAL A 449 15.66 -12.39 16.82
CA VAL A 449 15.01 -11.60 15.75
C VAL A 449 15.26 -12.22 14.37
N VAL A 450 16.49 -12.67 14.09
CA VAL A 450 16.83 -13.35 12.82
C VAL A 450 16.07 -14.68 12.70
N LEU A 451 16.01 -15.49 13.75
CA LEU A 451 15.25 -16.74 13.78
C LEU A 451 13.73 -16.49 13.66
N ALA A 452 13.21 -15.45 14.30
CA ALA A 452 11.82 -15.05 14.14
C ALA A 452 11.51 -14.66 12.70
N THR A 453 12.41 -13.92 12.06
CA THR A 453 12.31 -13.52 10.65
C THR A 453 12.33 -14.75 9.72
N MET A 454 13.12 -15.77 10.05
CA MET A 454 13.13 -17.06 9.34
C MET A 454 11.77 -17.75 9.39
N LEU A 455 11.19 -17.88 10.58
CA LEU A 455 9.85 -18.46 10.74
C LEU A 455 8.79 -17.60 10.05
N PHE A 456 8.87 -16.28 10.15
CA PHE A 456 7.96 -15.41 9.42
C PHE A 456 8.11 -15.53 7.90
N GLY A 457 9.31 -15.82 7.40
CA GLY A 457 9.53 -16.20 6.01
C GLY A 457 8.74 -17.45 5.59
N ILE A 458 8.51 -18.41 6.49
CA ILE A 458 7.65 -19.58 6.25
C ILE A 458 6.19 -19.14 6.16
N VAL A 459 5.76 -18.22 7.04
CA VAL A 459 4.42 -17.63 6.99
C VAL A 459 4.19 -16.97 5.64
N PHE A 460 5.06 -16.05 5.23
CA PHE A 460 4.90 -15.27 4.01
C PHE A 460 4.90 -16.15 2.76
N VAL A 461 5.90 -17.04 2.63
CA VAL A 461 6.02 -17.91 1.44
C VAL A 461 4.90 -18.95 1.44
N GLY A 462 4.62 -19.57 2.60
CA GLY A 462 3.62 -20.61 2.76
C GLY A 462 2.21 -20.13 2.41
N THR A 463 1.78 -18.98 2.95
CA THR A 463 0.46 -18.42 2.63
C THR A 463 0.37 -17.98 1.17
N THR A 464 1.42 -17.35 0.62
CA THR A 464 1.44 -16.94 -0.79
C THR A 464 1.31 -18.13 -1.74
N TRP A 465 2.06 -19.21 -1.48
CA TRP A 465 2.00 -20.42 -2.30
C TRP A 465 0.71 -21.20 -2.09
N ALA A 466 0.15 -21.25 -0.89
CA ALA A 466 -1.16 -21.83 -0.63
C ALA A 466 -2.26 -21.10 -1.42
N LEU A 467 -2.22 -19.76 -1.42
CA LEU A 467 -3.15 -18.93 -2.20
C LEU A 467 -2.95 -19.08 -3.71
N GLU A 468 -1.70 -19.17 -4.19
CA GLU A 468 -1.40 -19.42 -5.60
C GLU A 468 -1.91 -20.79 -6.05
N GLY A 469 -1.65 -21.83 -5.25
CA GLY A 469 -2.10 -23.19 -5.53
C GLY A 469 -3.62 -23.33 -5.50
N TRP A 470 -4.28 -22.68 -4.54
CA TRP A 470 -5.74 -22.61 -4.48
C TRP A 470 -6.34 -21.93 -5.71
N ALA A 471 -5.81 -20.77 -6.11
CA ALA A 471 -6.28 -20.05 -7.30
C ALA A 471 -6.10 -20.88 -8.58
N HIS A 472 -5.07 -21.72 -8.64
CA HIS A 472 -4.87 -22.64 -9.76
C HIS A 472 -5.89 -23.79 -9.75
N PHE A 473 -6.11 -24.39 -8.58
CA PHE A 473 -7.09 -25.48 -8.40
C PHE A 473 -8.48 -25.05 -8.87
N VAL A 474 -8.93 -23.85 -8.47
CA VAL A 474 -10.25 -23.30 -8.86
C VAL A 474 -10.38 -23.12 -10.39
N VAL A 475 -9.31 -22.77 -11.10
CA VAL A 475 -9.39 -22.43 -12.53
C VAL A 475 -9.17 -23.63 -13.45
N LYS A 476 -8.33 -24.59 -13.05
CA LYS A 476 -7.87 -25.68 -13.93
C LYS A 476 -8.08 -27.09 -13.36
N GLY A 477 -8.66 -27.20 -12.17
CA GLY A 477 -8.79 -28.48 -11.48
C GLY A 477 -7.46 -29.03 -10.93
N PRO A 478 -7.50 -30.20 -10.28
CA PRO A 478 -6.35 -30.80 -9.59
C PRO A 478 -5.31 -31.46 -10.53
N SER A 479 -5.72 -31.84 -11.75
CA SER A 479 -4.92 -32.60 -12.71
C SER A 479 -3.80 -31.79 -13.40
N ASP A 480 -3.91 -30.45 -13.48
CA ASP A 480 -2.95 -29.57 -14.19
C ASP A 480 -2.16 -28.61 -13.28
N LEU A 481 -2.01 -28.87 -11.97
CA LEU A 481 -1.11 -28.07 -11.12
C LEU A 481 0.34 -28.17 -11.66
N TYR A 482 0.77 -27.17 -12.43
CA TYR A 482 1.86 -27.11 -13.44
C TYR A 482 3.31 -27.51 -13.04
N GLY A 483 3.49 -28.53 -12.18
CA GLY A 483 4.79 -29.16 -11.90
C GLY A 483 5.49 -28.72 -10.61
N LYS A 484 4.85 -27.93 -9.73
CA LYS A 484 5.43 -27.53 -8.43
C LYS A 484 4.82 -28.33 -7.27
N ARG A 485 5.47 -29.46 -6.93
CA ARG A 485 5.05 -30.37 -5.84
C ARG A 485 4.82 -29.67 -4.49
N HIS A 486 5.64 -28.68 -4.16
CA HIS A 486 5.51 -27.90 -2.93
C HIS A 486 4.31 -26.96 -2.90
N VAL A 487 3.90 -26.40 -4.06
CA VAL A 487 2.68 -25.59 -4.17
C VAL A 487 1.44 -26.48 -4.07
N ARG A 488 1.45 -27.64 -4.75
CA ARG A 488 0.38 -28.64 -4.64
C ARG A 488 0.18 -29.09 -3.20
N TRP A 489 1.26 -29.44 -2.50
CA TRP A 489 1.22 -29.83 -1.09
C TRP A 489 0.52 -28.80 -0.18
N LEU A 490 0.78 -27.51 -0.36
CA LEU A 490 0.12 -26.44 0.40
C LEU A 490 -1.34 -26.25 -0.03
N ALA A 491 -1.65 -26.37 -1.32
CA ALA A 491 -3.03 -26.28 -1.82
C ALA A 491 -3.88 -27.44 -1.27
N ASP A 492 -3.33 -28.65 -1.23
CA ASP A 492 -4.01 -29.82 -0.68
C ASP A 492 -4.34 -29.60 0.80
N MET A 493 -3.41 -29.06 1.61
CA MET A 493 -3.68 -28.70 3.01
C MET A 493 -4.89 -27.76 3.17
N VAL A 494 -5.02 -26.79 2.28
CA VAL A 494 -6.17 -25.88 2.25
C VAL A 494 -7.44 -26.65 1.88
N ARG A 495 -7.41 -27.50 0.85
CA ARG A 495 -8.55 -28.34 0.44
C ARG A 495 -9.07 -29.23 1.58
N LYS A 496 -8.17 -29.88 2.31
CA LYS A 496 -8.51 -30.69 3.49
C LYS A 496 -9.28 -29.88 4.52
N THR A 497 -8.83 -28.65 4.75
CA THR A 497 -9.46 -27.75 5.72
C THR A 497 -10.87 -27.32 5.31
N HIS A 498 -11.17 -27.31 4.01
CA HIS A 498 -12.51 -27.03 3.50
C HIS A 498 -13.40 -28.27 3.36
N GLY A 499 -12.90 -29.47 3.65
CA GLY A 499 -13.66 -30.72 3.48
C GLY A 499 -13.84 -31.14 2.02
N LEU A 500 -12.97 -30.67 1.11
CA LEU A 500 -13.05 -30.91 -0.33
C LEU A 500 -12.07 -32.01 -0.78
N GLU A 501 -11.87 -33.02 0.07
CA GLU A 501 -11.05 -34.19 -0.24
C GLU A 501 -11.72 -35.06 -1.30
N ASP A 502 -13.05 -35.24 -1.19
CA ASP A 502 -13.86 -36.13 -2.03
C ASP A 502 -14.84 -35.38 -2.97
N ALA A 503 -14.83 -34.05 -2.95
CA ALA A 503 -15.74 -33.26 -3.79
C ALA A 503 -15.41 -33.45 -5.28
N PRO A 504 -16.40 -33.77 -6.13
CA PRO A 504 -16.19 -33.90 -7.56
C PRO A 504 -15.64 -32.58 -8.16
N GLU A 505 -14.89 -32.70 -9.25
CA GLU A 505 -14.18 -31.59 -9.92
C GLU A 505 -15.11 -30.48 -10.43
N VAL A 506 -16.41 -30.76 -10.43
CA VAL A 506 -17.53 -29.98 -10.92
C VAL A 506 -18.74 -30.38 -10.06
N ASP A 507 -19.66 -29.46 -9.77
CA ASP A 507 -20.91 -29.84 -9.10
C ASP A 507 -21.77 -30.76 -9.97
N GLU A 508 -22.89 -31.28 -9.44
CA GLU A 508 -23.80 -32.19 -10.17
C GLU A 508 -24.36 -31.57 -11.48
N GLU A 509 -24.20 -30.27 -11.66
CA GLU A 509 -24.69 -29.47 -12.79
C GLU A 509 -23.58 -29.12 -13.80
N GLY A 510 -22.33 -29.48 -13.53
CA GLY A 510 -21.20 -29.19 -14.42
C GLY A 510 -20.64 -27.77 -14.26
N GLU A 511 -20.98 -27.08 -13.17
CA GLU A 511 -20.43 -25.77 -12.82
C GLU A 511 -19.25 -25.88 -11.81
N PRO A 512 -18.19 -25.07 -11.97
CA PRO A 512 -17.07 -25.04 -11.03
C PRO A 512 -17.54 -24.56 -9.65
N ILE A 513 -17.09 -25.27 -8.61
CA ILE A 513 -17.42 -25.06 -7.19
C ILE A 513 -17.48 -23.56 -6.81
N ASP A 514 -18.59 -23.19 -6.14
CA ASP A 514 -19.02 -21.83 -5.76
C ASP A 514 -17.89 -20.81 -5.44
N PRO A 515 -17.89 -19.62 -6.09
CA PRO A 515 -16.99 -18.50 -5.77
C PRO A 515 -17.09 -17.94 -4.33
N THR A 516 -18.02 -18.38 -3.49
CA THR A 516 -18.04 -18.05 -2.05
C THR A 516 -16.84 -18.60 -1.27
N LEU A 517 -16.01 -19.47 -1.86
CA LEU A 517 -14.64 -19.83 -1.40
C LEU A 517 -13.59 -18.73 -1.66
N ARG A 518 -14.01 -17.46 -1.77
CA ARG A 518 -13.18 -16.28 -2.07
C ARG A 518 -11.96 -16.10 -1.16
N PHE A 519 -12.00 -16.62 0.07
CA PHE A 519 -10.93 -16.44 1.07
C PHE A 519 -10.52 -17.78 1.70
N PRO A 520 -9.61 -18.52 1.06
CA PRO A 520 -9.34 -19.92 1.42
C PRO A 520 -8.70 -20.10 2.80
N LEU A 521 -8.15 -19.04 3.40
CA LEU A 521 -7.47 -19.08 4.70
C LEU A 521 -8.30 -18.49 5.85
N THR A 522 -9.61 -18.26 5.64
CA THR A 522 -10.51 -17.70 6.67
C THR A 522 -11.19 -18.73 7.56
N LYS A 523 -11.24 -20.00 7.13
CA LYS A 523 -11.73 -21.09 7.98
C LYS A 523 -10.72 -21.39 9.09
N ARG A 524 -11.22 -22.04 10.15
CA ARG A 524 -10.38 -22.44 11.28
C ARG A 524 -9.46 -23.58 10.83
N ASP A 525 -8.23 -23.23 10.48
CA ASP A 525 -7.24 -24.23 10.09
C ASP A 525 -6.51 -24.82 11.30
N SER A 526 -5.95 -26.03 11.12
CA SER A 526 -5.10 -26.68 12.13
C SER A 526 -3.91 -25.82 12.55
N LEU A 527 -3.56 -25.84 13.84
CA LEU A 527 -2.31 -25.25 14.35
C LEU A 527 -1.07 -25.90 13.72
N ALA A 528 -1.18 -27.13 13.23
CA ALA A 528 -0.10 -27.88 12.59
C ALA A 528 0.22 -27.40 11.17
N HIS A 529 -0.60 -26.53 10.56
CA HIS A 529 -0.27 -25.95 9.27
C HIS A 529 1.01 -25.10 9.38
N PRO A 530 1.90 -25.16 8.39
CA PRO A 530 3.25 -24.59 8.50
C PRO A 530 3.23 -23.08 8.79
N TRP A 531 2.28 -22.33 8.23
CA TRP A 531 2.15 -20.89 8.49
C TRP A 531 1.63 -20.57 9.89
N ASN A 532 0.77 -21.40 10.50
CA ASN A 532 0.27 -21.18 11.86
C ASN A 532 1.37 -21.46 12.90
N ALA A 533 2.03 -22.61 12.76
CA ALA A 533 3.14 -22.98 13.62
C ALA A 533 4.30 -21.99 13.53
N ALA A 534 4.63 -21.55 12.31
CA ALA A 534 5.69 -20.57 12.11
C ALA A 534 5.31 -19.16 12.60
N MET A 535 4.04 -18.74 12.45
CA MET A 535 3.59 -17.46 13.02
C MET A 535 3.68 -17.47 14.54
N LEU A 536 3.21 -18.55 15.18
CA LEU A 536 3.32 -18.74 16.63
C LEU A 536 4.78 -18.69 17.08
N GLY A 537 5.65 -19.47 16.44
CA GLY A 537 7.07 -19.49 16.75
C GLY A 537 7.75 -18.13 16.53
N SER A 538 7.43 -17.42 15.43
CA SER A 538 7.99 -16.09 15.17
C SER A 538 7.59 -15.07 16.24
N GLY A 539 6.33 -15.13 16.71
CA GLY A 539 5.84 -14.27 17.77
C GLY A 539 6.52 -14.56 19.11
N LEU A 540 6.62 -15.83 19.47
CA LEU A 540 7.31 -16.25 20.71
C LEU A 540 8.78 -15.84 20.71
N LEU A 541 9.47 -15.94 19.57
CA LEU A 541 10.87 -15.54 19.46
C LEU A 541 11.06 -14.02 19.55
N LEU A 542 10.17 -13.20 18.96
CA LEU A 542 10.24 -11.74 19.10
C LEU A 542 9.91 -11.28 20.52
N ILE A 543 8.95 -11.93 21.18
CA ILE A 543 8.66 -11.71 22.60
C ILE A 543 9.88 -12.08 23.46
N ALA A 544 10.53 -13.20 23.17
CA ALA A 544 11.74 -13.62 23.87
C ALA A 544 12.90 -12.64 23.63
N ALA A 545 13.08 -12.16 22.40
CA ALA A 545 14.06 -11.13 22.05
C ALA A 545 13.82 -9.87 22.90
N ALA A 546 12.60 -9.34 22.87
CA ALA A 546 12.25 -8.13 23.60
C ALA A 546 12.47 -8.29 25.11
N TRP A 547 12.18 -9.48 25.65
CA TRP A 547 12.44 -9.78 27.05
C TRP A 547 13.95 -9.81 27.36
N THR A 548 14.79 -10.36 26.48
CA THR A 548 16.23 -10.48 26.75
C THR A 548 16.93 -9.15 26.96
N VAL A 549 16.39 -8.07 26.40
CA VAL A 549 16.97 -6.71 26.46
C VAL A 549 16.14 -5.74 27.29
N ALA A 550 14.99 -6.14 27.85
CA ALA A 550 14.14 -5.22 28.62
C ALA A 550 14.72 -4.94 30.03
N PRO A 551 14.97 -3.67 30.39
CA PRO A 551 15.47 -3.31 31.72
C PRO A 551 14.36 -3.45 32.77
N ASP A 552 13.15 -3.01 32.42
CA ASP A 552 11.94 -3.13 33.24
C ASP A 552 11.01 -4.23 32.70
N ARG A 553 11.01 -5.36 33.41
CA ARG A 553 10.28 -6.55 32.96
C ARG A 553 8.78 -6.37 32.95
N TRP A 554 8.19 -5.47 33.75
CA TRP A 554 6.74 -5.39 33.89
C TRP A 554 6.04 -4.81 32.65
N PHE A 555 6.57 -3.72 32.06
CA PHE A 555 5.98 -3.06 30.90
C PHE A 555 6.14 -3.90 29.64
N VAL A 556 7.34 -4.46 29.42
CA VAL A 556 7.58 -5.38 28.31
C VAL A 556 6.79 -6.67 28.50
N SER A 557 6.65 -7.19 29.73
CA SER A 557 5.77 -8.34 30.00
C SER A 557 4.31 -8.03 29.67
N ALA A 558 3.82 -6.82 29.95
CA ALA A 558 2.47 -6.42 29.58
C ALA A 558 2.29 -6.38 28.04
N LEU A 559 3.24 -5.80 27.31
CA LEU A 559 3.25 -5.82 25.84
C LEU A 559 3.33 -7.25 25.28
N CYS A 560 4.14 -8.11 25.89
CA CYS A 560 4.28 -9.51 25.52
C CYS A 560 2.98 -10.29 25.78
N VAL A 561 2.29 -10.05 26.91
CA VAL A 561 0.99 -10.66 27.21
C VAL A 561 -0.06 -10.21 26.20
N VAL A 562 -0.15 -8.90 25.91
CA VAL A 562 -1.04 -8.37 24.87
C VAL A 562 -0.72 -9.00 23.51
N GLY A 563 0.57 -9.12 23.20
CA GLY A 563 1.04 -9.76 21.97
C GLY A 563 0.66 -11.25 21.87
N LEU A 564 0.79 -12.01 22.96
CA LEU A 564 0.37 -13.41 23.03
C LEU A 564 -1.14 -13.55 22.87
N VAL A 565 -1.93 -12.70 23.53
CA VAL A 565 -3.40 -12.69 23.41
C VAL A 565 -3.79 -12.38 21.96
N LEU A 566 -3.14 -11.40 21.35
CA LEU A 566 -3.37 -11.05 19.95
C LEU A 566 -2.99 -12.18 18.99
N LEU A 567 -1.84 -12.81 19.20
CA LEU A 567 -1.37 -13.95 18.41
C LEU A 567 -2.34 -15.13 18.51
N ALA A 568 -2.77 -15.47 19.72
CA ALA A 568 -3.78 -16.49 19.96
C ALA A 568 -5.11 -16.13 19.29
N PHE A 569 -5.53 -14.86 19.37
CA PHE A 569 -6.77 -14.38 18.76
C PHE A 569 -6.74 -14.49 17.22
N VAL A 570 -5.69 -14.02 16.57
CA VAL A 570 -5.55 -14.05 15.09
C VAL A 570 -5.43 -15.48 14.57
N ILE A 571 -4.80 -16.38 15.33
CA ILE A 571 -4.70 -17.79 14.98
C ILE A 571 -6.04 -18.51 15.19
N ALA A 572 -6.73 -18.28 16.32
CA ALA A 572 -7.96 -18.98 16.70
C ALA A 572 -9.21 -18.47 15.97
N PHE A 573 -9.25 -17.21 15.57
CA PHE A 573 -10.41 -16.57 14.93
C PHE A 573 -10.07 -15.97 13.56
N PRO A 574 -9.68 -16.80 12.56
CA PRO A 574 -9.31 -16.33 11.23
C PRO A 574 -10.44 -15.62 10.47
N GLY A 575 -11.71 -15.84 10.83
CA GLY A 575 -12.86 -15.10 10.29
C GLY A 575 -13.07 -13.70 10.87
N ARG A 576 -12.35 -13.31 11.94
CA ARG A 576 -12.44 -11.99 12.60
C ARG A 576 -11.23 -11.11 12.29
N THR A 577 -10.78 -11.14 11.04
CA THR A 577 -9.58 -10.40 10.58
C THR A 577 -9.68 -8.90 10.80
N LYS A 578 -10.88 -8.28 10.70
CA LYS A 578 -11.08 -6.86 11.04
C LYS A 578 -10.67 -6.54 12.49
N ALA A 579 -11.06 -7.39 13.43
CA ALA A 579 -10.65 -7.24 14.83
C ALA A 579 -9.14 -7.48 14.99
N GLY A 580 -8.58 -8.51 14.33
CA GLY A 580 -7.13 -8.76 14.31
C GLY A 580 -6.31 -7.57 13.80
N SER A 581 -6.77 -6.92 12.73
CA SER A 581 -6.14 -5.71 12.18
C SER A 581 -6.26 -4.50 13.12
N VAL A 582 -7.41 -4.32 13.79
CA VAL A 582 -7.59 -3.26 14.79
C VAL A 582 -6.65 -3.46 15.97
N PHE A 583 -6.58 -4.67 16.52
CA PHE A 583 -5.67 -4.97 17.64
C PHE A 583 -4.19 -4.91 17.23
N GLY A 584 -3.83 -5.39 16.04
CA GLY A 584 -2.47 -5.24 15.51
C GLY A 584 -2.09 -3.78 15.28
N GLY A 585 -3.05 -2.95 14.82
CA GLY A 585 -2.89 -1.50 14.70
C GLY A 585 -2.69 -0.85 16.06
N ALA A 586 -3.50 -1.21 17.07
CA ALA A 586 -3.34 -0.72 18.43
C ALA A 586 -1.98 -1.09 19.03
N LEU A 587 -1.53 -2.35 18.86
CA LEU A 587 -0.20 -2.79 19.33
C LEU A 587 0.94 -2.04 18.60
N THR A 588 0.76 -1.75 17.31
CA THR A 588 1.72 -0.94 16.53
C THR A 588 1.83 0.47 17.12
N VAL A 589 0.69 1.12 17.40
CA VAL A 589 0.66 2.43 18.04
C VAL A 589 1.32 2.38 19.42
N LEU A 590 0.96 1.40 20.26
CA LEU A 590 1.56 1.21 21.59
C LEU A 590 3.08 0.98 21.52
N SER A 591 3.55 0.21 20.55
CA SER A 591 4.99 -0.07 20.37
C SER A 591 5.74 1.18 19.90
N LEU A 592 5.15 1.99 19.02
CA LEU A 592 5.71 3.28 18.61
C LEU A 592 5.75 4.27 19.77
N VAL A 593 4.68 4.33 20.58
CA VAL A 593 4.60 5.13 21.80
C VAL A 593 5.70 4.72 22.77
N ALA A 594 5.80 3.41 23.06
CA ALA A 594 6.82 2.85 23.93
C ALA A 594 8.24 3.17 23.46
N MET A 595 8.50 3.02 22.15
CA MET A 595 9.80 3.35 21.56
C MET A 595 10.12 4.84 21.68
N ALA A 596 9.12 5.71 21.51
CA ALA A 596 9.29 7.16 21.64
C ALA A 596 9.58 7.58 23.10
N PHE A 597 8.92 6.97 24.10
CA PHE A 597 9.22 7.21 25.50
C PHE A 597 10.58 6.62 25.94
N SER A 598 10.95 5.47 25.39
CA SER A 598 12.16 4.76 25.80
C SER A 598 13.45 5.34 25.21
N GLY A 599 13.39 6.06 24.09
CA GLY A 599 14.57 6.59 23.40
C GLY A 599 15.21 5.57 22.45
N PHE A 600 15.74 6.04 21.32
CA PHE A 600 16.51 5.20 20.39
C PHE A 600 17.88 4.86 20.99
N GLY A 601 18.31 3.61 20.85
CA GLY A 601 19.61 3.17 21.38
C GLY A 601 19.60 2.92 22.89
N THR A 602 18.41 2.78 23.49
CA THR A 602 18.22 2.25 24.84
C THR A 602 17.69 0.82 24.79
N GLU A 603 17.87 0.10 25.90
CA GLU A 603 17.43 -1.29 26.05
C GLU A 603 15.92 -1.43 25.86
N ALA A 604 15.15 -0.50 26.45
CA ALA A 604 13.70 -0.42 26.28
C ALA A 604 13.29 0.03 24.86
N GLY A 605 14.09 0.86 24.19
CA GLY A 605 13.89 1.25 22.79
C GLY A 605 14.05 0.07 21.83
N LEU A 606 15.05 -0.78 22.06
CA LEU A 606 15.26 -2.01 21.29
C LEU A 606 14.10 -3.00 21.50
N ALA A 607 13.70 -3.26 22.75
CA ALA A 607 12.55 -4.11 23.05
C ALA A 607 11.25 -3.62 22.38
N SER A 608 11.00 -2.30 22.42
CA SER A 608 9.83 -1.68 21.79
C SER A 608 9.85 -1.84 20.27
N PHE A 609 11.02 -1.76 19.65
CA PHE A 609 11.18 -1.95 18.21
C PHE A 609 10.98 -3.41 17.79
N GLU A 610 11.44 -4.37 18.59
CA GLU A 610 11.18 -5.79 18.34
C GLU A 610 9.67 -6.12 18.46
N MET A 611 8.97 -5.47 19.39
CA MET A 611 7.50 -5.54 19.48
C MET A 611 6.78 -4.88 18.29
N LEU A 612 7.37 -3.83 17.70
CA LEU A 612 6.88 -3.23 16.45
C LEU A 612 7.05 -4.18 15.25
N ILE A 613 8.17 -4.91 15.17
CA ILE A 613 8.37 -5.96 14.17
C ILE A 613 7.30 -7.05 14.35
N PHE A 614 7.04 -7.45 15.60
CA PHE A 614 6.01 -8.44 15.91
C PHE A 614 4.61 -7.98 15.49
N SER A 615 4.23 -6.73 15.79
CA SER A 615 2.93 -6.19 15.40
C SER A 615 2.78 -6.14 13.87
N ALA A 616 3.85 -5.77 13.15
CA ALA A 616 3.87 -5.79 11.69
C ALA A 616 3.68 -7.22 11.14
N TYR A 617 4.30 -8.22 11.75
CA TYR A 617 4.15 -9.63 11.34
C TYR A 617 2.71 -10.11 11.54
N VAL A 618 2.09 -9.77 12.67
CA VAL A 618 0.68 -10.09 12.94
C VAL A 618 -0.25 -9.43 11.92
N LEU A 619 -0.04 -8.14 11.62
CA LEU A 619 -0.85 -7.39 10.65
C LEU A 619 -0.75 -8.00 9.25
N VAL A 620 0.46 -8.32 8.81
CA VAL A 620 0.68 -8.97 7.52
C VAL A 620 0.02 -10.35 7.50
N PHE A 621 0.17 -11.15 8.54
CA PHE A 621 -0.47 -12.46 8.64
C PHE A 621 -2.01 -12.37 8.60
N ALA A 622 -2.60 -11.44 9.35
CA ALA A 622 -4.04 -11.17 9.33
C ALA A 622 -4.52 -10.72 7.94
N ALA A 623 -3.74 -9.87 7.26
CA ALA A 623 -4.02 -9.44 5.90
C ALA A 623 -4.03 -10.63 4.93
N PHE A 624 -2.99 -11.47 4.93
CA PHE A 624 -2.92 -12.66 4.08
C PHE A 624 -4.09 -13.62 4.31
N ARG A 625 -4.55 -13.81 5.55
CA ARG A 625 -5.72 -14.65 5.84
C ARG A 625 -7.03 -14.09 5.29
N SER A 626 -7.13 -12.77 5.18
CA SER A 626 -8.31 -12.07 4.66
C SER A 626 -8.30 -11.81 3.15
N MET A 627 -7.31 -12.31 2.40
CA MET A 627 -7.13 -12.00 0.98
C MET A 627 -7.21 -13.24 0.10
N SER A 628 -7.77 -13.07 -1.09
CA SER A 628 -7.56 -13.99 -2.20
C SER A 628 -6.23 -13.69 -2.91
N TYR A 629 -5.70 -14.65 -3.68
CA TYR A 629 -4.50 -14.40 -4.50
C TYR A 629 -4.70 -13.22 -5.48
N ALA A 630 -5.91 -13.08 -6.03
CA ALA A 630 -6.25 -11.98 -6.93
C ALA A 630 -6.24 -10.63 -6.20
N MET A 631 -6.81 -10.57 -5.00
CA MET A 631 -6.81 -9.35 -4.18
C MET A 631 -5.41 -8.95 -3.75
N MET A 632 -4.57 -9.92 -3.38
CA MET A 632 -3.17 -9.66 -3.05
C MET A 632 -2.41 -9.10 -4.26
N ALA A 633 -2.51 -9.75 -5.41
CA ALA A 633 -1.86 -9.29 -6.64
C ALA A 633 -2.36 -7.88 -7.04
N LYS A 634 -3.67 -7.63 -6.92
CA LYS A 634 -4.29 -6.34 -7.21
C LYS A 634 -3.84 -5.25 -6.23
N ALA A 635 -3.87 -5.51 -4.92
CA ALA A 635 -3.47 -4.54 -3.90
C ALA A 635 -2.01 -4.13 -4.06
N VAL A 636 -1.14 -5.08 -4.40
CA VAL A 636 0.27 -4.81 -4.64
C VAL A 636 0.48 -4.02 -5.94
N LYS A 637 -0.27 -4.34 -7.00
CA LYS A 637 -0.26 -3.55 -8.25
C LYS A 637 -0.77 -2.13 -8.03
N GLU A 638 -1.88 -1.97 -7.31
CA GLU A 638 -2.43 -0.65 -6.96
C GLU A 638 -1.46 0.17 -6.09
N PHE A 639 -0.75 -0.47 -5.16
CA PHE A 639 0.30 0.20 -4.39
C PHE A 639 1.45 0.66 -5.29
N ALA A 640 1.94 -0.20 -6.19
CA ALA A 640 3.00 0.15 -7.14
C ALA A 640 2.57 1.27 -8.11
N ASP A 641 1.32 1.21 -8.61
CA ASP A 641 0.75 2.22 -9.51
C ASP A 641 0.56 3.56 -8.78
N LYS A 642 0.13 3.54 -7.50
CA LYS A 642 0.04 4.74 -6.67
C LYS A 642 1.43 5.32 -6.35
N ALA A 643 2.41 4.49 -6.03
CA ALA A 643 3.79 4.92 -5.79
C ALA A 643 4.39 5.54 -7.06
N LYS A 644 4.17 4.91 -8.22
CA LYS A 644 4.56 5.45 -9.53
C LYS A 644 3.86 6.79 -9.81
N GLY A 645 2.55 6.86 -9.59
CA GLY A 645 1.78 8.09 -9.77
C GLY A 645 2.25 9.22 -8.85
N ALA A 646 2.62 8.89 -7.60
CA ALA A 646 3.20 9.85 -6.66
C ALA A 646 4.59 10.33 -7.11
N CYS A 647 5.45 9.43 -7.62
CA CYS A 647 6.74 9.79 -8.20
C CYS A 647 6.58 10.66 -9.47
N GLU A 648 5.64 10.32 -10.35
CA GLU A 648 5.33 11.11 -11.55
C GLU A 648 4.77 12.49 -11.18
N ALA A 649 3.85 12.56 -10.21
CA ALA A 649 3.33 13.83 -9.70
C ALA A 649 4.42 14.68 -9.04
N PHE A 650 5.32 14.05 -8.27
CA PHE A 650 6.48 14.71 -7.69
C PHE A 650 7.43 15.24 -8.77
N LEU A 651 7.69 14.47 -9.83
CA LEU A 651 8.51 14.90 -10.97
C LEU A 651 7.86 16.06 -11.75
N VAL A 652 6.54 15.99 -11.99
CA VAL A 652 5.78 17.08 -12.65
C VAL A 652 5.76 18.33 -11.78
N TRP A 653 5.69 18.18 -10.46
CA TRP A 653 5.77 19.28 -9.51
C TRP A 653 7.19 19.88 -9.44
N PHE A 654 8.22 19.04 -9.41
CA PHE A 654 9.62 19.44 -9.25
C PHE A 654 10.21 20.07 -10.52
N VAL A 655 9.86 19.53 -11.70
CA VAL A 655 10.42 19.97 -12.99
C VAL A 655 9.41 20.83 -13.77
N GLY A 656 8.15 20.89 -13.35
CA GLY A 656 7.10 21.63 -14.05
C GLY A 656 6.52 20.88 -15.25
N LYS A 657 5.21 21.04 -15.44
CA LYS A 657 4.41 20.36 -16.48
C LYS A 657 4.98 20.48 -17.91
N PRO A 658 5.49 21.64 -18.38
CA PRO A 658 6.03 21.77 -19.73
C PRO A 658 7.30 20.94 -19.96
N GLN A 659 8.15 20.80 -18.94
CA GLN A 659 9.40 20.05 -19.02
C GLN A 659 9.18 18.54 -18.81
N ALA A 660 8.22 18.17 -17.95
CA ALA A 660 7.72 16.81 -17.85
C ALA A 660 7.03 16.35 -19.16
N ASP A 661 6.28 17.25 -19.82
CA ASP A 661 5.66 17.01 -21.13
C ASP A 661 6.70 16.99 -22.25
N LEU A 662 7.79 17.76 -22.18
CA LEU A 662 8.93 17.67 -23.09
C LEU A 662 9.70 16.35 -22.93
N LEU A 663 9.91 15.88 -21.70
CA LEU A 663 10.46 14.56 -21.42
C LEU A 663 9.53 13.45 -21.93
N ALA A 664 8.21 13.60 -21.76
CA ALA A 664 7.21 12.68 -22.30
C ALA A 664 7.09 12.74 -23.84
N LYS A 665 7.24 13.91 -24.45
CA LYS A 665 7.27 14.11 -25.91
C LYS A 665 8.56 13.58 -26.53
N SER A 666 9.71 13.73 -25.86
CA SER A 666 10.97 13.09 -26.28
C SER A 666 10.85 11.56 -26.28
N ARG A 667 10.03 11.02 -25.37
CA ARG A 667 9.70 9.58 -25.26
C ARG A 667 8.82 9.06 -26.40
N ASN A 668 8.12 9.94 -27.12
CA ASN A 668 7.29 9.59 -28.27
C ASN A 668 8.01 9.71 -29.62
N GLY A 669 9.30 10.10 -29.64
CA GLY A 669 10.12 10.13 -30.85
C GLY A 669 9.69 11.21 -31.84
N GLY A 670 10.63 12.07 -32.21
CA GLY A 670 10.38 13.20 -33.10
C GLY A 670 9.79 12.77 -34.44
N LYS A 671 8.54 13.13 -34.67
CA LYS A 671 8.17 13.68 -35.97
C LYS A 671 8.48 15.17 -35.88
N ARG A 672 9.63 15.56 -36.45
CA ARG A 672 9.75 16.90 -37.01
C ARG A 672 8.66 16.94 -38.08
N GLU A 673 7.64 17.77 -37.89
CA GLU A 673 6.81 18.19 -39.00
C GLU A 673 7.77 18.88 -39.97
N GLU A 674 8.04 18.23 -41.11
CA GLU A 674 8.55 18.94 -42.27
C GLU A 674 7.51 20.01 -42.61
N PRO A 675 7.92 21.28 -42.82
CA PRO A 675 6.98 22.29 -43.21
C PRO A 675 6.40 21.93 -44.59
N ASP A 676 5.08 21.95 -44.69
CA ASP A 676 4.32 21.78 -45.92
C ASP A 676 4.89 22.68 -47.00
N SER A 677 5.42 22.07 -48.07
CA SER A 677 5.95 22.77 -49.24
C SER A 677 4.84 23.29 -50.16
N ASN A 678 3.74 23.79 -49.61
CA ASN A 678 2.54 24.18 -50.37
C ASN A 678 1.81 25.38 -49.75
N GLU A 679 2.55 26.38 -49.27
CA GLU A 679 1.98 27.72 -49.08
C GLU A 679 2.63 28.71 -50.05
N ALA A 680 1.74 29.28 -50.85
CA ALA A 680 1.98 30.14 -51.99
C ALA A 680 2.77 31.41 -51.64
N GLU A 681 3.63 31.80 -52.57
CA GLU A 681 4.22 33.13 -52.67
C GLU A 681 3.15 34.23 -52.51
N PRO A 682 3.34 35.20 -51.59
CA PRO A 682 2.76 36.51 -51.72
C PRO A 682 3.73 37.45 -52.44
N ALA A 683 3.13 38.25 -53.32
CA ALA A 683 3.73 39.13 -54.29
C ALA A 683 4.73 40.15 -53.73
N VAL A 684 5.73 40.41 -54.58
CA VAL A 684 6.68 41.51 -54.53
C VAL A 684 5.93 42.85 -54.62
N GLU A 685 6.03 43.70 -53.60
CA GLU A 685 5.84 45.14 -53.73
C GLU A 685 7.14 45.86 -53.36
N GLU A 686 7.57 46.73 -54.29
CA GLU A 686 8.82 47.49 -54.27
C GLU A 686 8.88 48.55 -53.15
N PRO A 687 10.08 48.88 -52.64
CA PRO A 687 10.27 49.91 -51.62
C PRO A 687 10.41 51.31 -52.23
N LEU A 688 9.53 52.23 -51.85
CA LEU A 688 9.69 53.67 -52.10
C LEU A 688 10.47 54.34 -50.95
N ALA A 689 11.70 54.72 -51.29
CA ALA A 689 12.51 55.86 -50.86
C ALA A 689 12.35 56.51 -49.46
N SER A 690 13.48 56.47 -48.74
CA SER A 690 13.98 57.37 -47.67
C SER A 690 13.70 58.87 -47.89
N PRO A 691 13.64 59.73 -46.83
CA PRO A 691 14.88 60.33 -46.33
C PRO A 691 14.95 60.70 -44.82
N ASN A 692 16.19 60.66 -44.32
CA ASN A 692 16.84 61.57 -43.35
C ASN A 692 16.61 61.46 -41.82
N HIS A 693 17.74 61.14 -41.16
CA HIS A 693 18.28 61.57 -39.86
C HIS A 693 17.90 62.99 -39.39
N PRO A 694 17.99 63.35 -38.09
CA PRO A 694 19.02 62.99 -37.09
C PRO A 694 18.67 61.86 -36.13
#